data_AF-A0A0S7ZCC6-F1
#
_entry.id   AF-A0A0S7ZCC6-F1
#
_cell.length_a   1.000
_cell.length_b   1.000
_cell.length_c   1.000
_cell.angle_alpha   90.00
_cell.angle_beta   90.00
_cell.angle_gamma   90.00
#
_symmetry.space_group_name_H-M   'P 1'
#
loop_
_entity.id
_entity.type
_entity.pdbx_description
1 polymer ?
#
loop_
_entity_poly.entity_id
_entity_poly.type
_entity_poly.pdbx_seq_one_letter_code
_entity_poly.pdbx_strand_id
1 'polypeptide(L)'
;MSHRLSNLIRMIAATTAVLLWPAAVTAAGFNTPDDKYVRTANYYLRAGTDIRPEHHEDLASFDLLVLPAEAQVYNRELFPELRRLNPDIIILAYVPSKSYNYGWIDPLHRELAAGIDDSWWLTDPTGRRVSVWPNTAVLNAVGPWSSYLPQYVRDAIWNTGLWDGVFYDEFSHNISWVNRGEIDLHRDGIRDDPYLADVAWQRSMVNLLRRTREMLGESAVIVTNGDSTAELQPFVNGRMFETFPTPWEGQGRWQDSMANYLRLHEMVGHTPAFIINRNTRDTGRNTDWRDYRYGLCSTLLGDGFYSYDFGESDHGQLWRYDEQAVRLGAPFGGPITLLTPADPAVVAGVWRRDFQYGIALVNSTADRRTVTLESEYERLRGTQDPAVNDGSLVTTLELGPEDGLILLRPLNRIVGSVFPNGAFARIFDERGGRVRNGFFAYERQHPGAAPLILEDLDDDGRLETVVAGNGRISIYEDNGSLKRTFAPYGEAYRLEINFAVGDLEGDGSLEIVTGTGPGAGPHVRVFNRDGVLINPGFFAYDPRFRGGVEVALGDLYGTGRQAIIAGAGYGGGPHVRIFDKTGRLLHPGFFAFDPLFRGGVRVAAGDLDGDGTDEIAALSTDVFRFSATAGPYGTAR
;
A
#
# COMPACT_ATOMS: atom_id res chain seq x y z
N MET A 1 -6.07 -42.63 61.88
CA MET A 1 -6.64 -41.27 61.81
C MET A 1 -5.58 -40.33 61.24
N SER A 2 -5.94 -39.64 60.15
CA SER A 2 -5.34 -38.45 59.49
C SER A 2 -4.41 -37.56 60.34
N HIS A 3 -3.49 -36.73 59.83
CA HIS A 3 -2.77 -36.50 58.57
C HIS A 3 -1.81 -35.29 58.83
N ARG A 4 -0.64 -35.27 58.16
CA ARG A 4 0.13 -34.13 57.62
C ARG A 4 0.87 -33.11 58.53
N LEU A 5 2.12 -32.87 58.11
CA LEU A 5 2.95 -31.64 57.92
C LEU A 5 4.38 -31.95 58.44
N SER A 6 5.52 -31.60 57.83
CA SER A 6 5.91 -30.82 56.65
C SER A 6 7.45 -30.99 56.42
N ASN A 7 7.91 -30.71 55.18
CA ASN A 7 9.29 -30.37 54.73
C ASN A 7 10.40 -31.47 54.87
N LEU A 8 11.15 -31.91 53.85
CA LEU A 8 12.03 -31.19 52.92
C LEU A 8 12.72 -32.23 51.97
N ILE A 9 13.40 -31.77 50.90
CA ILE A 9 14.36 -32.47 49.99
C ILE A 9 13.72 -32.96 48.68
N ARG A 10 13.77 -32.17 47.60
CA ARG A 10 14.84 -32.04 46.57
C ARG A 10 15.12 -33.32 45.76
N MET A 11 14.97 -33.14 44.44
CA MET A 11 15.64 -33.84 43.33
C MET A 11 14.93 -35.05 42.72
N ILE A 12 14.10 -34.79 41.69
CA ILE A 12 13.87 -35.72 40.58
C ILE A 12 14.02 -34.93 39.28
N ALA A 13 14.92 -35.42 38.43
CA ALA A 13 15.15 -34.95 37.07
C ALA A 13 13.93 -35.25 36.19
N ALA A 14 13.46 -34.24 35.46
CA ALA A 14 12.58 -34.42 34.32
C ALA A 14 13.22 -33.76 33.11
N THR A 15 13.84 -34.58 32.28
CA THR A 15 14.38 -34.24 30.96
C THR A 15 13.21 -33.75 30.10
N THR A 16 13.07 -32.43 29.96
CA THR A 16 12.15 -31.83 29.01
C THR A 16 12.86 -31.79 27.67
N ALA A 17 12.42 -32.62 26.73
CA ALA A 17 12.81 -32.48 25.33
C ALA A 17 12.28 -31.13 24.85
N VAL A 18 13.19 -30.16 24.71
CA VAL A 18 12.91 -28.91 24.00
C VAL A 18 12.79 -29.30 22.52
N LEU A 19 11.55 -29.41 22.05
CA LEU A 19 11.24 -29.28 20.63
C LEU A 19 11.69 -27.88 20.23
N LEU A 20 12.91 -27.80 19.68
CA LEU A 20 13.39 -26.63 18.98
C LEU A 20 12.50 -26.47 17.74
N TRP A 21 11.48 -25.63 17.86
CA TRP A 21 10.88 -25.01 16.67
C TRP A 21 12.03 -24.32 15.93
N PRO A 22 12.25 -24.57 14.63
CA PRO A 22 13.14 -23.72 13.87
C PRO A 22 12.64 -22.28 14.04
N ALA A 23 13.55 -21.40 14.45
CA ALA A 23 13.29 -19.97 14.49
C ALA A 23 12.69 -19.58 13.13
N ALA A 24 11.52 -18.95 13.15
CA ALA A 24 10.90 -18.41 11.96
C ALA A 24 11.95 -17.55 11.27
N VAL A 25 12.43 -18.00 10.11
CA VAL A 25 13.10 -17.12 9.18
C VAL A 25 12.01 -16.12 8.81
N THR A 26 12.08 -14.91 9.36
CA THR A 26 11.27 -13.80 8.88
C THR A 26 11.73 -13.55 7.46
N ALA A 27 11.06 -14.18 6.48
CA ALA A 27 11.12 -13.71 5.11
C ALA A 27 10.76 -12.22 5.16
N ALA A 28 11.54 -11.39 4.47
CA ALA A 28 11.15 -10.00 4.28
C ALA A 28 9.72 -10.00 3.72
N GLY A 29 8.84 -9.21 4.32
CA GLY A 29 7.49 -9.03 3.81
C GLY A 29 7.52 -8.49 2.38
N PHE A 30 6.39 -8.52 1.68
CA PHE A 30 6.29 -7.78 0.43
C PHE A 30 6.58 -6.31 0.70
N ASN A 31 7.35 -5.67 -0.18
CA ASN A 31 7.73 -4.25 -0.10
C ASN A 31 6.52 -3.35 -0.44
N THR A 32 5.47 -3.42 0.37
CA THR A 32 4.39 -2.44 0.28
C THR A 32 4.83 -1.22 1.10
N PRO A 33 4.77 0.00 0.56
CA PRO A 33 5.05 1.20 1.34
C PRO A 33 4.26 1.21 2.66
N ASP A 34 4.89 1.59 3.77
CA ASP A 34 4.31 1.48 5.11
C ASP A 34 2.99 2.28 5.26
N ASP A 35 2.81 3.32 4.45
CA ASP A 35 1.60 4.14 4.37
C ASP A 35 0.52 3.54 3.43
N LYS A 36 0.90 2.72 2.46
CA LYS A 36 0.04 2.08 1.47
C LYS A 36 -0.35 0.68 1.94
N TYR A 37 -1.49 0.57 2.62
CA TYR A 37 -2.02 -0.76 2.99
C TYR A 37 -2.93 -1.38 1.93
N VAL A 38 -3.64 -0.56 1.14
CA VAL A 38 -4.53 -1.06 0.11
C VAL A 38 -3.70 -1.72 -0.99
N ARG A 39 -3.70 -3.06 -1.00
CA ARG A 39 -3.00 -3.88 -1.98
C ARG A 39 -3.96 -4.40 -3.04
N THR A 40 -3.53 -4.33 -4.27
CA THR A 40 -4.33 -4.68 -5.44
C THR A 40 -3.66 -5.79 -6.24
N ALA A 41 -4.47 -6.71 -6.75
CA ALA A 41 -4.06 -7.75 -7.65
C ALA A 41 -4.86 -7.67 -8.96
N ASN A 42 -4.24 -8.06 -10.08
CA ASN A 42 -4.94 -8.24 -11.34
C ASN A 42 -4.70 -9.64 -11.90
N TYR A 43 -5.80 -10.37 -12.13
CA TYR A 43 -5.80 -11.69 -12.75
C TYR A 43 -5.82 -11.56 -14.29
N TYR A 44 -4.82 -10.89 -14.85
CA TYR A 44 -4.87 -10.41 -16.23
C TYR A 44 -4.49 -11.47 -17.27
N LEU A 45 -5.48 -12.21 -17.78
CA LEU A 45 -5.27 -13.36 -18.68
C LEU A 45 -5.37 -13.07 -20.19
N ARG A 46 -4.91 -11.89 -20.65
CA ARG A 46 -4.73 -11.66 -22.11
C ARG A 46 -3.48 -12.36 -22.61
N ALA A 47 -3.64 -13.31 -23.53
CA ALA A 47 -2.54 -14.15 -24.05
C ALA A 47 -1.95 -13.63 -25.38
N GLY A 48 -0.87 -14.27 -25.84
CA GLY A 48 -0.24 -13.92 -27.12
C GLY A 48 0.32 -12.51 -27.13
N THR A 49 0.10 -11.77 -28.22
CA THR A 49 0.55 -10.38 -28.40
C THR A 49 -0.44 -9.33 -27.89
N ASP A 50 -1.47 -9.74 -27.14
CA ASP A 50 -2.55 -8.84 -26.69
C ASP A 50 -2.19 -8.07 -25.42
N ILE A 51 -1.05 -8.34 -24.78
CA ILE A 51 -0.46 -7.47 -23.76
C ILE A 51 0.37 -6.40 -24.48
N ARG A 52 -0.26 -5.28 -24.78
CA ARG A 52 0.35 -4.23 -25.61
C ARG A 52 1.10 -3.21 -24.74
N PRO A 53 2.13 -2.53 -25.29
CA PRO A 53 2.89 -1.51 -24.56
C PRO A 53 2.04 -0.43 -23.90
N GLU A 54 0.93 -0.02 -24.51
CA GLU A 54 0.01 0.96 -23.93
C GLU A 54 -0.65 0.53 -22.62
N HIS A 55 -0.63 -0.76 -22.27
CA HIS A 55 -1.20 -1.27 -21.02
C HIS A 55 -0.17 -1.32 -19.88
N HIS A 56 1.11 -1.08 -20.14
CA HIS A 56 2.18 -1.35 -19.17
C HIS A 56 2.09 -0.45 -17.93
N GLU A 57 1.77 0.84 -18.09
CA GLU A 57 1.57 1.76 -16.96
C GLU A 57 0.38 1.36 -16.09
N ASP A 58 -0.72 0.94 -16.71
CA ASP A 58 -1.90 0.47 -15.98
C ASP A 58 -1.64 -0.87 -15.27
N LEU A 59 -0.94 -1.80 -15.92
CA LEU A 59 -0.51 -3.06 -15.30
C LEU A 59 0.45 -2.82 -14.13
N ALA A 60 1.40 -1.89 -14.28
CA ALA A 60 2.36 -1.54 -13.24
C ALA A 60 1.71 -0.90 -12.01
N SER A 61 0.48 -0.39 -12.14
CA SER A 61 -0.25 0.19 -11.01
C SER A 61 -0.75 -0.81 -9.98
N PHE A 62 -0.82 -2.09 -10.33
CA PHE A 62 -1.18 -3.17 -9.41
C PHE A 62 0.04 -3.65 -8.63
N ASP A 63 -0.20 -4.14 -7.42
CA ASP A 63 0.88 -4.66 -6.55
C ASP A 63 1.22 -6.13 -6.89
N LEU A 64 0.24 -6.87 -7.41
CA LEU A 64 0.40 -8.26 -7.85
C LEU A 64 -0.29 -8.50 -9.19
N LEU A 65 0.42 -9.12 -10.13
CA LEU A 65 -0.12 -9.56 -11.41
C LEU A 65 -0.06 -11.08 -11.52
N VAL A 66 -1.15 -11.68 -12.00
CA VAL A 66 -1.16 -13.04 -12.51
C VAL A 66 -1.30 -12.94 -14.02
N LEU A 67 -0.30 -13.41 -14.76
CA LEU A 67 -0.23 -13.32 -16.22
C LEU A 67 -0.14 -14.72 -16.85
N PRO A 68 -0.62 -14.93 -18.09
CA PRO A 68 -0.35 -16.15 -18.83
C PRO A 68 1.15 -16.42 -18.90
N ALA A 69 1.57 -17.65 -18.65
CA ALA A 69 2.99 -18.02 -18.69
C ALA A 69 3.65 -17.67 -20.04
N GLU A 70 2.87 -17.66 -21.12
CA GLU A 70 3.27 -17.32 -22.49
C GLU A 70 3.67 -15.85 -22.66
N ALA A 71 3.35 -14.99 -21.70
CA ALA A 71 3.85 -13.61 -21.70
C ALA A 71 5.39 -13.58 -21.77
N GLN A 72 6.09 -14.58 -21.23
CA GLN A 72 7.55 -14.68 -21.34
C GLN A 72 8.05 -14.94 -22.78
N VAL A 73 7.17 -15.44 -23.66
CA VAL A 73 7.46 -15.74 -25.06
C VAL A 73 7.10 -14.55 -25.95
N TYR A 74 5.90 -14.00 -25.78
CA TYR A 74 5.38 -12.96 -26.69
C TYR A 74 5.62 -11.53 -26.19
N ASN A 75 5.75 -11.34 -24.88
CA ASN A 75 5.81 -10.02 -24.23
C ASN A 75 7.02 -9.92 -23.30
N ARG A 76 8.18 -10.44 -23.70
CA ARG A 76 9.36 -10.54 -22.81
C ARG A 76 9.84 -9.18 -22.26
N GLU A 77 9.71 -8.11 -23.04
CA GLU A 77 10.10 -6.75 -22.63
C GLU A 77 9.15 -6.15 -21.58
N LEU A 78 7.96 -6.73 -21.37
CA LEU A 78 7.02 -6.33 -20.31
C LEU A 78 7.66 -6.37 -18.93
N PHE A 79 8.40 -7.44 -18.61
CA PHE A 79 8.93 -7.67 -17.27
C PHE A 79 9.91 -6.59 -16.78
N PRO A 80 10.97 -6.23 -17.53
CA PRO A 80 11.85 -5.13 -17.12
C PRO A 80 11.13 -3.78 -17.10
N GLU A 81 10.14 -3.55 -17.97
CA GLU A 81 9.38 -2.31 -17.98
C GLU A 81 8.45 -2.17 -16.77
N LEU A 82 7.72 -3.23 -16.42
CA LEU A 82 6.91 -3.28 -15.21
C LEU A 82 7.75 -3.03 -13.96
N ARG A 83 8.92 -3.67 -13.84
CA ARG A 83 9.82 -3.48 -12.70
C ARG A 83 10.49 -2.10 -12.68
N ARG A 84 10.59 -1.41 -13.83
CA ARG A 84 11.02 -0.01 -13.88
C ARG A 84 9.94 0.94 -13.35
N LEU A 85 8.68 0.67 -13.69
CA LEU A 85 7.52 1.48 -13.29
C LEU A 85 7.07 1.21 -11.86
N ASN A 86 7.17 -0.04 -11.42
CA ASN A 86 6.85 -0.50 -10.08
C ASN A 86 7.90 -1.55 -9.64
N PRO A 87 8.97 -1.12 -8.95
CA PRO A 87 10.05 -2.01 -8.51
C PRO A 87 9.61 -3.14 -7.56
N ASP A 88 8.50 -2.94 -6.85
CA ASP A 88 7.99 -3.87 -5.85
C ASP A 88 6.88 -4.79 -6.37
N ILE A 89 6.58 -4.73 -7.68
CA ILE A 89 5.55 -5.56 -8.31
C ILE A 89 5.85 -7.05 -8.19
N ILE A 90 4.81 -7.83 -7.85
CA ILE A 90 4.87 -9.30 -7.82
C ILE A 90 4.24 -9.84 -9.11
N ILE A 91 4.96 -10.66 -9.88
CA ILE A 91 4.47 -11.23 -11.14
C ILE A 91 4.45 -12.76 -11.06
N LEU A 92 3.25 -13.34 -11.11
CA LEU A 92 3.01 -14.78 -11.02
C LEU A 92 2.62 -15.36 -12.39
N ALA A 93 3.21 -16.50 -12.73
CA ALA A 93 2.83 -17.25 -13.93
C ALA A 93 1.54 -18.05 -13.67
N TYR A 94 0.53 -17.85 -14.50
CA TYR A 94 -0.68 -18.67 -14.53
C TYR A 94 -0.38 -20.07 -15.06
N VAL A 95 -0.71 -21.11 -14.28
CA VAL A 95 -0.50 -22.51 -14.64
C VAL A 95 -1.66 -23.37 -14.15
N PRO A 96 -2.46 -23.99 -15.02
CA PRO A 96 -3.49 -24.93 -14.58
C PRO A 96 -2.90 -26.19 -13.95
N SER A 97 -3.40 -26.54 -12.78
CA SER A 97 -2.81 -27.60 -11.95
C SER A 97 -3.25 -29.01 -12.31
N LYS A 98 -4.44 -29.17 -12.90
CA LYS A 98 -5.05 -30.48 -13.19
C LYS A 98 -5.57 -30.65 -14.60
N SER A 99 -5.59 -29.61 -15.43
CA SER A 99 -6.20 -29.65 -16.75
C SER A 99 -5.19 -29.27 -17.84
N TYR A 100 -5.44 -29.77 -19.05
CA TYR A 100 -4.79 -29.29 -20.27
C TYR A 100 -5.87 -28.88 -21.27
N ASN A 101 -5.74 -27.69 -21.87
CA ASN A 101 -6.68 -27.19 -22.87
C ASN A 101 -6.14 -27.47 -24.28
N TYR A 102 -6.91 -28.20 -25.08
CA TYR A 102 -6.52 -28.55 -26.46
C TYR A 102 -6.51 -27.35 -27.42
N GLY A 103 -7.06 -26.21 -26.99
CA GLY A 103 -7.06 -24.96 -27.74
C GLY A 103 -5.74 -24.18 -27.65
N TRP A 104 -4.86 -24.54 -26.71
CA TRP A 104 -3.55 -23.90 -26.61
C TRP A 104 -2.66 -24.37 -27.76
N ILE A 105 -2.17 -23.40 -28.52
CA ILE A 105 -1.39 -23.62 -29.74
C ILE A 105 -0.04 -22.90 -29.70
N ASP A 106 0.34 -22.29 -28.58
CA ASP A 106 1.60 -21.59 -28.40
C ASP A 106 2.78 -22.56 -28.09
N PRO A 107 4.04 -22.10 -28.21
CA PRO A 107 5.21 -22.94 -27.99
C PRO A 107 5.32 -23.54 -26.59
N LEU A 108 4.94 -22.80 -25.54
CA LEU A 108 5.14 -23.21 -24.16
C LEU A 108 4.19 -24.36 -23.81
N HIS A 109 2.90 -24.23 -24.14
CA HIS A 109 1.95 -25.33 -23.95
C HIS A 109 2.24 -26.55 -24.84
N ARG A 110 2.82 -26.37 -26.04
CA ARG A 110 3.29 -27.50 -26.87
C ARG A 110 4.45 -28.23 -26.23
N GLU A 111 5.38 -27.51 -25.59
CA GLU A 111 6.47 -28.11 -24.82
C GLU A 111 5.94 -28.91 -23.63
N LEU A 112 5.00 -28.33 -22.86
CA LEU A 112 4.32 -29.03 -21.77
C LEU A 112 3.67 -30.33 -22.27
N ALA A 113 2.90 -30.25 -23.35
CA ALA A 113 2.17 -31.37 -23.94
C ALA A 113 3.11 -32.48 -24.46
N ALA A 114 4.29 -32.13 -24.96
CA ALA A 114 5.24 -33.10 -25.49
C ALA A 114 5.79 -34.04 -24.40
N GLY A 115 5.79 -33.62 -23.14
CA GLY A 115 6.18 -34.48 -22.01
C GLY A 115 5.01 -35.19 -21.31
N ILE A 116 3.77 -35.00 -21.77
CA ILE A 116 2.60 -35.72 -21.24
C ILE A 116 2.44 -37.06 -21.95
N ASP A 117 2.53 -38.15 -21.20
CA ASP A 117 2.23 -39.49 -21.70
C ASP A 117 0.71 -39.75 -21.72
N ASP A 118 0.24 -40.54 -22.70
CA ASP A 118 -1.18 -40.88 -22.82
C ASP A 118 -1.73 -41.63 -21.59
N SER A 119 -0.86 -42.27 -20.81
CA SER A 119 -1.25 -42.94 -19.58
C SER A 119 -1.58 -42.01 -18.42
N TRP A 120 -1.28 -40.71 -18.52
CA TRP A 120 -1.45 -39.77 -17.43
C TRP A 120 -2.82 -39.09 -17.42
N TRP A 121 -3.65 -39.29 -18.44
CA TRP A 121 -5.01 -38.75 -18.46
C TRP A 121 -5.90 -39.48 -17.46
N LEU A 122 -6.71 -38.72 -16.71
CA LEU A 122 -7.80 -39.29 -15.92
C LEU A 122 -8.86 -39.83 -16.88
N THR A 123 -9.26 -41.08 -16.68
CA THR A 123 -10.32 -41.72 -17.47
C THR A 123 -11.53 -42.07 -16.62
N ASP A 124 -12.66 -42.28 -17.28
CA ASP A 124 -13.79 -43.01 -16.72
C ASP A 124 -13.60 -44.53 -16.91
N PRO A 125 -14.47 -45.39 -16.32
CA PRO A 125 -14.36 -46.85 -16.47
C PRO A 125 -14.51 -47.36 -17.92
N THR A 126 -14.95 -46.52 -18.86
CA THR A 126 -15.02 -46.86 -20.29
C THR A 126 -13.73 -46.54 -21.04
N GLY A 127 -12.75 -45.93 -20.36
CA GLY A 127 -11.48 -45.47 -20.92
C GLY A 127 -11.55 -44.09 -21.57
N ARG A 128 -12.67 -43.37 -21.44
CA ARG A 128 -12.80 -42.02 -21.99
C ARG A 128 -12.15 -41.01 -21.06
N ARG A 129 -11.40 -40.04 -21.62
CA ARG A 129 -10.80 -38.95 -20.83
C ARG A 129 -11.87 -38.10 -20.15
N VAL A 130 -11.68 -37.86 -18.86
CA VAL A 130 -12.52 -36.98 -18.06
C VAL A 130 -12.18 -35.53 -18.38
N SER A 131 -13.21 -34.67 -18.40
CA SER A 131 -13.06 -33.23 -18.53
C SER A 131 -13.91 -32.49 -17.50
N VAL A 132 -13.41 -31.34 -17.05
CA VAL A 132 -14.13 -30.37 -16.21
C VAL A 132 -14.74 -29.27 -17.09
N TRP A 133 -14.05 -28.85 -18.16
CA TRP A 133 -14.46 -27.75 -19.02
C TRP A 133 -14.51 -28.16 -20.50
N PRO A 134 -15.30 -27.47 -21.34
CA PRO A 134 -15.26 -27.69 -22.78
C PRO A 134 -13.82 -27.58 -23.32
N ASN A 135 -13.42 -28.52 -24.17
CA ASN A 135 -12.10 -28.56 -24.81
C ASN A 135 -10.89 -28.74 -23.86
N THR A 136 -11.11 -29.17 -22.61
CA THR A 136 -10.03 -29.58 -21.70
C THR A 136 -10.04 -31.10 -21.46
N ALA A 137 -8.96 -31.60 -20.86
CA ALA A 137 -8.94 -32.93 -20.26
C ALA A 137 -8.14 -32.92 -18.96
N VAL A 138 -8.56 -33.75 -18.01
CA VAL A 138 -7.96 -33.82 -16.68
C VAL A 138 -6.76 -34.76 -16.70
N LEU A 139 -5.66 -34.31 -16.09
CA LEU A 139 -4.48 -35.12 -15.82
C LEU A 139 -4.59 -35.74 -14.44
N ASN A 140 -4.31 -37.03 -14.36
CA ASN A 140 -4.39 -37.83 -13.16
C ASN A 140 -3.25 -37.48 -12.20
N ALA A 141 -3.54 -36.69 -11.17
CA ALA A 141 -2.56 -36.27 -10.18
C ALA A 141 -1.95 -37.46 -9.41
N VAL A 142 -2.70 -38.57 -9.25
CA VAL A 142 -2.20 -39.81 -8.61
C VAL A 142 -1.11 -40.49 -9.44
N GLY A 143 -1.08 -40.20 -10.75
CA GLY A 143 -0.01 -40.60 -11.65
C GLY A 143 1.21 -39.68 -11.63
N PRO A 144 2.10 -39.80 -12.62
CA PRO A 144 3.34 -39.01 -12.70
C PRO A 144 3.13 -37.50 -12.86
N TRP A 145 1.93 -37.05 -13.20
CA TRP A 145 1.60 -35.63 -13.41
C TRP A 145 1.98 -34.75 -12.22
N SER A 146 1.67 -35.18 -10.99
CA SER A 146 2.01 -34.43 -9.76
C SER A 146 3.52 -34.26 -9.51
N SER A 147 4.34 -35.03 -10.24
CA SER A 147 5.80 -34.91 -10.25
C SER A 147 6.32 -34.09 -11.42
N TYR A 148 5.70 -34.25 -12.59
CA TYR A 148 6.13 -33.61 -13.82
C TYR A 148 5.79 -32.12 -13.85
N LEU A 149 4.58 -31.71 -13.43
CA LEU A 149 4.20 -30.30 -13.47
C LEU A 149 5.15 -29.38 -12.65
N PRO A 150 5.53 -29.70 -11.39
CA PRO A 150 6.53 -28.91 -10.67
C PRO A 150 7.88 -28.81 -11.38
N GLN A 151 8.33 -29.89 -12.02
CA GLN A 151 9.58 -29.91 -12.78
C GLN A 151 9.49 -28.98 -13.99
N TYR A 152 8.39 -29.05 -14.74
CA TYR A 152 8.12 -28.16 -15.86
C TYR A 152 8.07 -26.70 -15.42
N VAL A 153 7.35 -26.39 -14.33
CA VAL A 153 7.30 -25.02 -13.78
C VAL A 153 8.69 -24.53 -13.40
N ARG A 154 9.54 -25.38 -12.79
CA ARG A 154 10.93 -25.01 -12.51
C ARG A 154 11.71 -24.72 -13.80
N ASP A 155 11.68 -25.66 -14.75
CA ASP A 155 12.59 -25.67 -15.89
C ASP A 155 12.20 -24.64 -16.96
N ALA A 156 10.91 -24.55 -17.30
CA ALA A 156 10.40 -23.73 -18.39
C ALA A 156 9.92 -22.34 -17.94
N ILE A 157 9.57 -22.15 -16.66
CA ILE A 157 8.99 -20.89 -16.16
C ILE A 157 9.95 -20.22 -15.18
N TRP A 158 10.22 -20.83 -14.03
CA TRP A 158 11.00 -20.22 -12.94
C TRP A 158 12.44 -19.89 -13.35
N ASN A 159 13.13 -20.82 -14.01
CA ASN A 159 14.53 -20.65 -14.41
C ASN A 159 14.76 -19.53 -15.45
N THR A 160 13.70 -18.94 -16.01
CA THR A 160 13.82 -17.77 -16.88
C THR A 160 14.25 -16.51 -16.12
N GLY A 161 14.02 -16.46 -14.81
CA GLY A 161 14.29 -15.30 -13.95
C GLY A 161 13.31 -14.15 -14.12
N LEU A 162 12.21 -14.34 -14.85
CA LEU A 162 11.21 -13.29 -15.11
C LEU A 162 10.13 -13.20 -14.02
N TRP A 163 9.81 -14.34 -13.40
CA TRP A 163 8.66 -14.51 -12.51
C TRP A 163 9.07 -14.48 -11.04
N ASP A 164 8.21 -13.92 -10.19
CA ASP A 164 8.36 -13.97 -8.72
C ASP A 164 7.71 -15.23 -8.13
N GLY A 165 6.94 -15.96 -8.94
CA GLY A 165 6.38 -17.25 -8.55
C GLY A 165 5.33 -17.79 -9.52
N VAL A 166 4.43 -18.62 -8.99
CA VAL A 166 3.43 -19.36 -9.76
C VAL A 166 2.05 -19.25 -9.13
N PHE A 167 1.05 -19.08 -9.98
CA PHE A 167 -0.35 -19.15 -9.65
C PHE A 167 -0.93 -20.46 -10.23
N TYR A 168 -1.22 -21.42 -9.35
CA TYR A 168 -1.82 -22.69 -9.74
C TYR A 168 -3.33 -22.59 -9.79
N ASP A 169 -3.90 -22.65 -11.00
CA ASP A 169 -5.34 -22.59 -11.22
C ASP A 169 -5.99 -23.97 -11.30
N GLU A 170 -7.32 -24.01 -11.27
CA GLU A 170 -8.15 -25.20 -11.21
C GLU A 170 -7.72 -26.15 -10.07
N PHE A 171 -7.19 -25.61 -8.98
CA PHE A 171 -6.66 -26.42 -7.89
C PHE A 171 -7.81 -27.08 -7.14
N SER A 172 -7.77 -28.40 -6.97
CA SER A 172 -8.68 -29.09 -6.06
C SER A 172 -7.98 -30.17 -5.25
N HIS A 173 -8.24 -30.20 -3.95
CA HIS A 173 -7.74 -31.20 -3.00
C HIS A 173 -8.46 -32.54 -3.14
N ASN A 174 -9.61 -32.58 -3.79
CA ASN A 174 -10.41 -33.76 -4.08
C ASN A 174 -10.78 -33.84 -5.58
N ILE A 175 -11.30 -34.99 -6.01
CA ILE A 175 -11.59 -35.27 -7.42
C ILE A 175 -12.89 -36.03 -7.64
N SER A 176 -13.44 -36.72 -6.64
CA SER A 176 -14.58 -37.64 -6.78
C SER A 176 -15.88 -36.99 -7.27
N TRP A 177 -15.97 -35.66 -7.29
CA TRP A 177 -17.11 -34.91 -7.81
C TRP A 177 -17.10 -34.76 -9.33
N VAL A 178 -15.93 -34.90 -10.00
CA VAL A 178 -15.84 -34.73 -11.46
C VAL A 178 -16.53 -35.89 -12.18
N ASN A 179 -17.03 -35.64 -13.38
CA ASN A 179 -17.74 -36.65 -14.19
C ASN A 179 -18.85 -37.42 -13.43
N ARG A 180 -19.53 -36.77 -12.48
CA ARG A 180 -20.55 -37.39 -11.60
C ARG A 180 -19.99 -38.57 -10.78
N GLY A 181 -18.68 -38.56 -10.51
CA GLY A 181 -17.94 -39.58 -9.79
C GLY A 181 -17.61 -40.83 -10.60
N GLU A 182 -17.85 -40.84 -11.90
CA GLU A 182 -17.41 -41.89 -12.81
C GLU A 182 -15.93 -41.66 -13.18
N ILE A 183 -15.05 -41.96 -12.24
CA ILE A 183 -13.60 -41.83 -12.38
C ILE A 183 -12.92 -43.19 -12.18
N ASP A 184 -11.84 -43.39 -12.93
CA ASP A 184 -10.96 -44.54 -12.90
C ASP A 184 -9.50 -44.03 -12.92
N LEU A 185 -8.95 -43.79 -11.73
CA LEU A 185 -7.59 -43.36 -11.44
C LEU A 185 -6.57 -44.44 -11.78
N HIS A 186 -6.96 -45.71 -11.79
CA HIS A 186 -6.05 -46.86 -11.96
C HIS A 186 -6.09 -47.46 -13.37
N ARG A 187 -7.05 -47.04 -14.19
CA ARG A 187 -7.29 -47.48 -15.57
C ARG A 187 -7.54 -48.98 -15.68
N ASP A 188 -8.22 -49.56 -14.70
CA ASP A 188 -8.58 -50.99 -14.68
C ASP A 188 -10.00 -51.27 -15.20
N GLY A 189 -10.71 -50.22 -15.63
CA GLY A 189 -12.09 -50.30 -16.12
C GLY A 189 -13.11 -50.40 -14.99
N ILE A 190 -12.71 -50.16 -13.74
CA ILE A 190 -13.57 -50.18 -12.56
C ILE A 190 -13.66 -48.75 -12.02
N ARG A 191 -14.88 -48.37 -11.64
CA ARG A 191 -15.12 -47.09 -10.96
C ARG A 191 -14.46 -47.13 -9.57
N ASP A 192 -13.65 -46.13 -9.27
CA ASP A 192 -13.04 -46.00 -7.95
C ASP A 192 -14.05 -45.67 -6.85
N ASP A 193 -13.73 -46.11 -5.63
CA ASP A 193 -14.41 -45.64 -4.44
C ASP A 193 -14.16 -44.13 -4.26
N PRO A 194 -15.21 -43.29 -4.13
CA PRO A 194 -15.06 -41.83 -4.04
C PRO A 194 -14.13 -41.38 -2.91
N TYR A 195 -14.20 -42.01 -1.74
CA TYR A 195 -13.40 -41.62 -0.59
C TYR A 195 -11.93 -41.97 -0.80
N LEU A 196 -11.63 -43.17 -1.28
CA LEU A 196 -10.25 -43.58 -1.57
C LEU A 196 -9.64 -42.75 -2.70
N ALA A 197 -10.42 -42.41 -3.73
CA ALA A 197 -10.00 -41.53 -4.80
C ALA A 197 -9.58 -40.15 -4.28
N ASP A 198 -10.40 -39.53 -3.42
CA ASP A 198 -10.10 -38.22 -2.85
C ASP A 198 -8.86 -38.24 -1.94
N VAL A 199 -8.69 -39.30 -1.13
CA VAL A 199 -7.48 -39.44 -0.29
C VAL A 199 -6.21 -39.57 -1.14
N ALA A 200 -6.25 -40.36 -2.22
CA ALA A 200 -5.12 -40.53 -3.13
C ALA A 200 -4.80 -39.22 -3.87
N TRP A 201 -5.85 -38.52 -4.32
CA TRP A 201 -5.74 -37.24 -5.00
C TRP A 201 -5.13 -36.17 -4.09
N GLN A 202 -5.67 -36.00 -2.87
CA GLN A 202 -5.20 -35.03 -1.89
C GLN A 202 -3.70 -35.20 -1.62
N ARG A 203 -3.24 -36.44 -1.36
CA ARG A 203 -1.81 -36.72 -1.15
C ARG A 203 -0.95 -36.29 -2.33
N SER A 204 -1.47 -36.45 -3.54
CA SER A 204 -0.74 -36.14 -4.76
C SER A 204 -0.67 -34.63 -5.01
N MET A 205 -1.76 -33.89 -4.73
CA MET A 205 -1.78 -32.43 -4.82
C MET A 205 -0.93 -31.76 -3.75
N VAL A 206 -0.91 -32.30 -2.52
CA VAL A 206 0.03 -31.85 -1.47
C VAL A 206 1.48 -32.11 -1.91
N ASN A 207 1.76 -33.27 -2.50
CA ASN A 207 3.09 -33.57 -3.03
C ASN A 207 3.49 -32.67 -4.20
N LEU A 208 2.54 -32.28 -5.06
CA LEU A 208 2.77 -31.32 -6.14
C LEU A 208 3.28 -30.01 -5.56
N LEU A 209 2.53 -29.39 -4.62
CA LEU A 209 2.92 -28.12 -4.00
C LEU A 209 4.22 -28.23 -3.21
N ARG A 210 4.41 -29.31 -2.44
CA ARG A 210 5.66 -29.56 -1.72
C ARG A 210 6.85 -29.59 -2.66
N ARG A 211 6.75 -30.31 -3.78
CA ARG A 211 7.82 -30.40 -4.79
C ARG A 211 8.04 -29.06 -5.48
N THR A 212 7.00 -28.31 -5.79
CA THR A 212 7.15 -26.95 -6.32
C THR A 212 7.94 -26.09 -5.35
N ARG A 213 7.57 -26.05 -4.06
CA ARG A 213 8.32 -25.32 -3.03
C ARG A 213 9.78 -25.77 -2.92
N GLU A 214 10.03 -27.07 -2.86
CA GLU A 214 11.38 -27.64 -2.81
C GLU A 214 12.24 -27.26 -4.04
N MET A 215 11.61 -27.12 -5.21
CA MET A 215 12.28 -26.79 -6.47
C MET A 215 12.50 -25.30 -6.70
N LEU A 216 11.53 -24.45 -6.33
CA LEU A 216 11.58 -23.01 -6.57
C LEU A 216 12.28 -22.25 -5.42
N GLY A 217 12.26 -22.82 -4.21
CA GLY A 217 12.86 -22.23 -3.01
C GLY A 217 11.92 -21.35 -2.21
N GLU A 218 12.39 -20.86 -1.07
CA GLU A 218 11.61 -20.10 -0.07
C GLU A 218 11.12 -18.73 -0.58
N SER A 219 11.84 -18.12 -1.52
CA SER A 219 11.50 -16.80 -2.07
C SER A 219 10.36 -16.83 -3.08
N ALA A 220 10.03 -17.99 -3.65
CA ALA A 220 9.00 -18.09 -4.67
C ALA A 220 7.60 -17.83 -4.07
N VAL A 221 6.80 -17.00 -4.74
CA VAL A 221 5.41 -16.75 -4.34
C VAL A 221 4.50 -17.81 -4.96
N ILE A 222 3.93 -18.70 -4.15
CA ILE A 222 3.05 -19.77 -4.64
C ILE A 222 1.62 -19.48 -4.17
N VAL A 223 0.72 -19.26 -5.12
CA VAL A 223 -0.71 -19.01 -4.86
C VAL A 223 -1.54 -20.05 -5.61
N THR A 224 -2.60 -20.57 -4.98
CA THR A 224 -3.54 -21.50 -5.62
C THR A 224 -4.91 -20.86 -5.81
N ASN A 225 -5.64 -21.17 -6.89
CA ASN A 225 -7.06 -20.89 -6.99
C ASN A 225 -7.86 -22.19 -6.87
N GLY A 226 -8.72 -22.30 -5.84
CA GLY A 226 -9.37 -23.58 -5.53
C GLY A 226 -9.92 -23.75 -4.12
N ASP A 227 -9.27 -24.60 -3.33
CA ASP A 227 -9.78 -25.10 -2.04
C ASP A 227 -9.11 -24.49 -0.79
N SER A 228 -9.85 -24.43 0.32
CA SER A 228 -9.41 -23.82 1.61
C SER A 228 -8.77 -24.82 2.59
N THR A 229 -8.12 -25.84 2.05
CA THR A 229 -7.64 -26.99 2.82
C THR A 229 -6.36 -26.63 3.60
N ALA A 230 -6.32 -27.00 4.89
CA ALA A 230 -5.23 -26.64 5.80
C ALA A 230 -3.90 -27.31 5.44
N GLU A 231 -3.95 -28.50 4.85
CA GLU A 231 -2.81 -29.34 4.48
C GLU A 231 -1.96 -28.73 3.36
N LEU A 232 -2.49 -27.74 2.64
CA LEU A 232 -1.79 -27.03 1.57
C LEU A 232 -0.92 -25.88 2.11
N GLN A 233 -1.32 -25.29 3.24
CA GLN A 233 -0.78 -24.04 3.77
C GLN A 233 0.72 -24.04 4.03
N PRO A 234 1.37 -25.14 4.46
CA PRO A 234 2.82 -25.18 4.65
C PRO A 234 3.64 -24.95 3.38
N PHE A 235 3.05 -25.01 2.19
CA PHE A 235 3.78 -24.96 0.91
C PHE A 235 3.44 -23.73 0.07
N VAL A 236 2.43 -22.95 0.47
CA VAL A 236 1.91 -21.81 -0.30
C VAL A 236 2.03 -20.51 0.48
N ASN A 237 2.06 -19.40 -0.25
CA ASN A 237 1.92 -18.06 0.30
C ASN A 237 0.44 -17.72 0.53
N GLY A 238 -0.48 -18.34 -0.21
CA GLY A 238 -1.91 -18.15 -0.01
C GLY A 238 -2.73 -18.76 -1.13
N ARG A 239 -3.98 -18.29 -1.25
CA ARG A 239 -4.89 -18.69 -2.30
C ARG A 239 -5.72 -17.53 -2.82
N MET A 240 -6.28 -17.70 -4.01
CA MET A 240 -7.38 -16.89 -4.51
C MET A 240 -8.71 -17.39 -3.95
N PHE A 241 -9.55 -16.47 -3.47
CA PHE A 241 -10.98 -16.64 -3.28
C PHE A 241 -11.68 -16.01 -4.48
N GLU A 242 -11.93 -16.83 -5.50
CA GLU A 242 -12.55 -16.42 -6.76
C GLU A 242 -14.06 -16.24 -6.62
N THR A 243 -14.62 -15.30 -7.39
CA THR A 243 -16.04 -14.96 -7.38
C THR A 243 -16.54 -14.65 -5.97
N PHE A 244 -15.78 -13.87 -5.20
CA PHE A 244 -16.02 -13.63 -3.79
C PHE A 244 -17.43 -13.03 -3.50
N PRO A 245 -18.20 -13.57 -2.53
CA PRO A 245 -17.90 -14.78 -1.74
C PRO A 245 -17.90 -16.06 -2.57
N THR A 246 -16.85 -16.88 -2.40
CA THR A 246 -16.58 -18.04 -3.25
C THR A 246 -17.71 -19.06 -3.16
N PRO A 247 -18.43 -19.37 -4.25
CA PRO A 247 -19.68 -20.14 -4.20
C PRO A 247 -19.56 -21.57 -3.66
N TRP A 248 -18.39 -22.19 -3.81
CA TRP A 248 -18.12 -23.56 -3.36
C TRP A 248 -17.56 -23.65 -1.93
N GLU A 249 -17.36 -22.52 -1.24
CA GLU A 249 -16.97 -22.49 0.16
C GLU A 249 -18.19 -22.57 1.08
N GLY A 250 -18.34 -23.68 1.80
CA GLY A 250 -19.46 -23.86 2.74
C GLY A 250 -20.82 -23.79 2.02
N GLN A 251 -21.56 -22.70 2.24
CA GLN A 251 -22.83 -22.42 1.53
C GLN A 251 -22.71 -21.24 0.56
N GLY A 252 -21.49 -20.84 0.18
CA GLY A 252 -21.22 -19.70 -0.71
C GLY A 252 -21.51 -18.35 -0.07
N ARG A 253 -21.50 -18.25 1.27
CA ARG A 253 -21.80 -17.02 2.00
C ARG A 253 -20.51 -16.30 2.38
N TRP A 254 -20.63 -15.00 2.63
CA TRP A 254 -19.50 -14.16 3.06
C TRP A 254 -18.74 -14.74 4.24
N GLN A 255 -19.43 -15.20 5.29
CA GLN A 255 -18.78 -15.76 6.47
C GLN A 255 -18.03 -17.06 6.19
N ASP A 256 -18.47 -17.84 5.21
CA ASP A 256 -17.83 -19.11 4.87
C ASP A 256 -16.46 -18.84 4.22
N SER A 257 -16.40 -17.90 3.27
CA SER A 257 -15.14 -17.43 2.66
C SER A 257 -14.25 -16.70 3.67
N MET A 258 -14.80 -15.77 4.46
CA MET A 258 -14.01 -14.96 5.39
C MET A 258 -13.44 -15.76 6.56
N ALA A 259 -14.18 -16.74 7.09
CA ALA A 259 -13.66 -17.63 8.12
C ALA A 259 -12.44 -18.41 7.63
N ASN A 260 -12.49 -18.89 6.38
CA ASN A 260 -11.35 -19.57 5.76
C ASN A 260 -10.21 -18.60 5.44
N TYR A 261 -10.51 -17.43 4.89
CA TYR A 261 -9.49 -16.44 4.58
C TYR A 261 -8.67 -16.05 5.82
N LEU A 262 -9.32 -15.58 6.89
CA LEU A 262 -8.62 -15.14 8.10
C LEU A 262 -7.90 -16.29 8.81
N ARG A 263 -8.50 -17.49 8.85
CA ARG A 263 -7.86 -18.68 9.44
C ARG A 263 -6.62 -19.10 8.66
N LEU A 264 -6.72 -19.22 7.34
CA LEU A 264 -5.61 -19.67 6.51
C LEU A 264 -4.47 -18.65 6.46
N HIS A 265 -4.81 -17.36 6.55
CA HIS A 265 -3.84 -16.28 6.66
C HIS A 265 -2.87 -16.45 7.84
N GLU A 266 -3.33 -17.02 8.96
CA GLU A 266 -2.51 -17.33 10.13
C GLU A 266 -1.74 -18.67 10.00
N MET A 267 -2.10 -19.50 9.02
CA MET A 267 -1.59 -20.87 8.87
C MET A 267 -0.55 -21.03 7.75
N VAL A 268 -0.47 -20.10 6.81
CA VAL A 268 0.48 -20.19 5.69
C VAL A 268 1.92 -20.25 6.17
N GLY A 269 2.72 -21.07 5.50
CA GLY A 269 4.13 -21.30 5.86
C GLY A 269 5.09 -20.18 5.44
N HIS A 270 4.61 -19.20 4.68
CA HIS A 270 5.41 -18.14 4.06
C HIS A 270 4.67 -16.79 4.12
N THR A 271 5.31 -15.71 3.66
CA THR A 271 4.71 -14.37 3.58
C THR A 271 3.32 -14.45 2.91
N PRO A 272 2.24 -14.06 3.61
CA PRO A 272 0.87 -14.24 3.13
C PRO A 272 0.58 -13.47 1.83
N ALA A 273 0.12 -14.18 0.80
CA ALA A 273 -0.30 -13.65 -0.50
C ALA A 273 -1.68 -14.20 -0.87
N PHE A 274 -2.71 -13.73 -0.17
CA PHE A 274 -4.09 -14.09 -0.47
C PHE A 274 -4.70 -13.12 -1.46
N ILE A 275 -5.43 -13.62 -2.44
CA ILE A 275 -6.13 -12.80 -3.42
C ILE A 275 -7.62 -12.95 -3.19
N ILE A 276 -8.32 -11.85 -2.94
CA ILE A 276 -9.79 -11.86 -2.94
C ILE A 276 -10.20 -11.30 -4.29
N ASN A 277 -10.71 -12.17 -5.17
CA ASN A 277 -11.18 -11.77 -6.48
C ASN A 277 -12.70 -11.72 -6.47
N ARG A 278 -13.23 -10.59 -6.93
CA ARG A 278 -14.66 -10.41 -7.17
C ARG A 278 -14.85 -9.96 -8.60
N ASN A 279 -16.05 -10.14 -9.15
CA ASN A 279 -16.27 -9.84 -10.55
C ASN A 279 -17.66 -9.30 -10.82
N THR A 280 -17.81 -8.75 -12.03
CA THR A 280 -19.08 -8.20 -12.49
C THR A 280 -20.07 -9.27 -12.95
N ARG A 281 -19.80 -10.56 -12.73
CA ARG A 281 -20.63 -11.70 -13.15
C ARG A 281 -20.90 -11.68 -14.65
N ASP A 282 -19.83 -11.48 -15.43
CA ASP A 282 -19.83 -11.37 -16.89
C ASP A 282 -20.67 -10.21 -17.46
N THR A 283 -21.03 -9.22 -16.65
CA THR A 283 -21.80 -8.06 -17.13
C THR A 283 -20.91 -6.94 -17.68
N GLY A 284 -19.63 -6.91 -17.28
CA GLY A 284 -18.73 -5.80 -17.57
C GLY A 284 -19.12 -4.49 -16.88
N ARG A 285 -20.10 -4.54 -15.96
CA ARG A 285 -20.62 -3.36 -15.26
C ARG A 285 -19.64 -2.94 -14.16
N ASN A 286 -18.46 -2.49 -14.57
CA ASN A 286 -17.43 -1.96 -13.66
C ASN A 286 -17.99 -0.84 -12.78
N THR A 287 -18.97 -0.13 -13.35
CA THR A 287 -20.28 0.35 -12.86
C THR A 287 -20.70 0.40 -11.38
N ASP A 288 -20.42 -0.69 -10.67
CA ASP A 288 -21.02 -1.00 -9.38
C ASP A 288 -20.01 -0.82 -8.24
N TRP A 289 -19.84 0.41 -7.79
CA TRP A 289 -18.79 0.73 -6.82
C TRP A 289 -19.11 0.18 -5.44
N ARG A 290 -20.40 -0.06 -5.13
CA ARG A 290 -20.80 -0.76 -3.91
C ARG A 290 -20.29 -2.21 -3.95
N ASP A 291 -20.46 -2.89 -5.09
CA ASP A 291 -19.93 -4.25 -5.27
C ASP A 291 -18.39 -4.27 -5.13
N TYR A 292 -17.71 -3.30 -5.73
CA TYR A 292 -16.26 -3.12 -5.58
C TYR A 292 -15.84 -2.89 -4.11
N ARG A 293 -16.46 -1.91 -3.43
CA ARG A 293 -16.14 -1.59 -2.03
C ARG A 293 -16.42 -2.75 -1.08
N TYR A 294 -17.47 -3.53 -1.32
CA TYR A 294 -17.78 -4.70 -0.50
C TYR A 294 -16.66 -5.75 -0.56
N GLY A 295 -16.12 -6.03 -1.75
CA GLY A 295 -14.97 -6.93 -1.92
C GLY A 295 -13.68 -6.36 -1.32
N LEU A 296 -13.36 -5.09 -1.63
CA LEU A 296 -12.15 -4.44 -1.12
C LEU A 296 -12.14 -4.37 0.41
N CYS A 297 -13.22 -3.90 1.03
CA CYS A 297 -13.28 -3.79 2.50
C CYS A 297 -13.33 -5.15 3.19
N SER A 298 -13.87 -6.20 2.54
CA SER A 298 -13.73 -7.58 3.03
C SER A 298 -12.28 -8.05 2.99
N THR A 299 -11.54 -7.72 1.93
CA THR A 299 -10.11 -8.01 1.80
C THR A 299 -9.31 -7.35 2.90
N LEU A 300 -9.59 -6.07 3.19
CA LEU A 300 -8.91 -5.28 4.22
C LEU A 300 -9.13 -5.81 5.65
N LEU A 301 -10.13 -6.68 5.90
CA LEU A 301 -10.23 -7.36 7.20
C LEU A 301 -9.05 -8.32 7.44
N GLY A 302 -8.41 -8.82 6.38
CA GLY A 302 -7.11 -9.50 6.41
C GLY A 302 -6.05 -8.71 5.63
N ASP A 303 -4.92 -9.34 5.30
CA ASP A 303 -3.77 -8.63 4.72
C ASP A 303 -3.59 -9.00 3.23
N GLY A 304 -4.70 -9.20 2.52
CA GLY A 304 -4.73 -9.73 1.17
C GLY A 304 -4.58 -8.67 0.09
N PHE A 305 -4.56 -9.13 -1.15
CA PHE A 305 -4.62 -8.34 -2.37
C PHE A 305 -6.03 -8.43 -2.93
N TYR A 306 -6.61 -7.29 -3.32
CA TYR A 306 -7.94 -7.26 -3.90
C TYR A 306 -7.89 -7.23 -5.43
N SER A 307 -8.69 -8.08 -6.08
CA SER A 307 -8.82 -8.15 -7.53
C SER A 307 -10.28 -7.97 -7.95
N TYR A 308 -10.52 -7.23 -9.04
CA TYR A 308 -11.84 -7.01 -9.58
C TYR A 308 -11.86 -7.05 -11.12
N ASP A 309 -12.64 -7.97 -11.70
CA ASP A 309 -12.64 -8.22 -13.15
C ASP A 309 -14.06 -8.49 -13.72
N PHE A 310 -14.11 -8.84 -15.01
CA PHE A 310 -15.35 -9.05 -15.72
C PHE A 310 -16.09 -10.31 -15.23
N GLY A 311 -15.41 -11.44 -15.14
CA GLY A 311 -15.96 -12.73 -14.70
C GLY A 311 -15.27 -13.89 -15.41
N GLU A 312 -15.85 -15.09 -15.30
CA GLU A 312 -15.27 -16.33 -15.83
C GLU A 312 -15.03 -16.31 -17.34
N SER A 313 -15.67 -15.39 -18.09
CA SER A 313 -15.54 -15.32 -19.54
C SER A 313 -14.45 -14.38 -20.06
N ASP A 314 -13.94 -13.46 -19.25
CA ASP A 314 -12.86 -12.53 -19.62
C ASP A 314 -12.18 -11.99 -18.35
N HIS A 315 -10.84 -11.93 -18.34
CA HIS A 315 -10.07 -11.34 -17.24
C HIS A 315 -9.11 -10.23 -17.72
N GLY A 316 -9.31 -9.71 -18.93
CA GLY A 316 -8.42 -8.71 -19.55
C GLY A 316 -8.72 -7.26 -19.19
N GLN A 317 -9.20 -6.96 -17.99
CA GLN A 317 -9.63 -5.62 -17.58
C GLN A 317 -8.60 -4.94 -16.67
N LEU A 318 -8.46 -3.62 -16.83
CA LEU A 318 -7.53 -2.77 -16.07
C LEU A 318 -8.30 -1.70 -15.30
N TRP A 319 -9.43 -2.06 -14.69
CA TRP A 319 -10.28 -1.10 -14.00
C TRP A 319 -9.62 -0.58 -12.72
N ARG A 320 -9.73 0.74 -12.50
CA ARG A 320 -9.14 1.46 -11.37
C ARG A 320 -10.22 2.20 -10.61
N TYR A 321 -10.01 2.30 -9.30
CA TYR A 321 -11.00 2.85 -8.38
C TYR A 321 -10.36 3.82 -7.38
N ASP A 322 -11.10 4.87 -7.02
CA ASP A 322 -10.65 5.92 -6.09
C ASP A 322 -10.13 5.31 -4.76
N GLU A 323 -10.74 4.22 -4.29
CA GLU A 323 -10.34 3.52 -3.07
C GLU A 323 -8.94 2.87 -3.13
N GLN A 324 -8.39 2.62 -4.32
CA GLN A 324 -7.07 1.99 -4.49
C GLN A 324 -5.91 2.92 -4.12
N ALA A 325 -6.10 4.23 -4.28
CA ALA A 325 -5.07 5.23 -4.00
C ALA A 325 -4.91 5.50 -2.49
N VAL A 326 -5.81 4.98 -1.66
CA VAL A 326 -5.90 5.35 -0.25
C VAL A 326 -4.70 4.84 0.54
N ARG A 327 -4.10 5.74 1.31
CA ARG A 327 -3.04 5.48 2.28
C ARG A 327 -3.62 5.29 3.67
N LEU A 328 -3.80 4.04 4.08
CA LEU A 328 -4.34 3.68 5.40
C LEU A 328 -3.28 3.56 6.49
N GLY A 329 -2.01 3.35 6.11
CA GLY A 329 -0.92 3.03 7.03
C GLY A 329 -1.06 1.65 7.67
N ALA A 330 -0.17 1.34 8.61
CA ALA A 330 -0.11 0.03 9.25
C ALA A 330 -1.43 -0.34 9.97
N PRO A 331 -1.84 -1.63 9.98
CA PRO A 331 -3.04 -2.08 10.65
C PRO A 331 -2.87 -2.08 12.17
N PHE A 332 -3.94 -1.72 12.89
CA PHE A 332 -4.03 -1.82 14.35
C PHE A 332 -4.86 -3.03 14.75
N GLY A 333 -4.19 -4.14 15.04
CA GLY A 333 -4.84 -5.38 15.47
C GLY A 333 -5.65 -6.08 14.38
N GLY A 334 -6.43 -7.06 14.81
CA GLY A 334 -7.31 -7.85 13.94
C GLY A 334 -8.69 -7.21 13.72
N PRO A 335 -9.49 -7.77 12.79
CA PRO A 335 -10.84 -7.30 12.53
C PRO A 335 -11.77 -7.53 13.73
N ILE A 336 -12.71 -6.61 13.95
CA ILE A 336 -13.71 -6.65 15.03
C ILE A 336 -15.12 -6.57 14.46
N THR A 337 -16.08 -7.23 15.10
CA THR A 337 -17.52 -7.09 14.80
C THR A 337 -18.14 -5.99 15.68
N LEU A 338 -18.91 -5.11 15.06
CA LEU A 338 -19.61 -4.01 15.73
C LEU A 338 -20.99 -4.41 16.24
N LEU A 339 -21.56 -5.52 15.75
CA LEU A 339 -22.88 -6.01 16.18
C LEU A 339 -22.80 -7.07 17.28
N THR A 340 -21.74 -7.87 17.30
CA THR A 340 -21.58 -9.00 18.25
C THR A 340 -20.17 -9.06 18.85
N PRO A 341 -19.69 -8.02 19.56
CA PRO A 341 -18.27 -7.89 19.96
C PRO A 341 -17.72 -9.02 20.85
N ALA A 342 -18.61 -9.85 21.43
CA ALA A 342 -18.25 -10.97 22.30
C ALA A 342 -18.15 -12.32 21.58
N ASP A 343 -18.50 -12.38 20.29
CA ASP A 343 -18.44 -13.62 19.50
C ASP A 343 -17.16 -13.65 18.66
N PRO A 344 -16.23 -14.60 18.91
CA PRO A 344 -15.02 -14.73 18.11
C PRO A 344 -15.27 -15.35 16.73
N ALA A 345 -16.48 -15.88 16.46
CA ALA A 345 -16.79 -16.48 15.18
C ALA A 345 -17.01 -15.42 14.09
N VAL A 346 -16.46 -15.69 12.91
CA VAL A 346 -16.76 -14.90 11.70
C VAL A 346 -18.19 -15.23 11.27
N VAL A 347 -19.10 -14.29 11.46
CA VAL A 347 -20.52 -14.38 11.10
C VAL A 347 -20.94 -13.16 10.30
N ALA A 348 -22.08 -13.24 9.62
CA ALA A 348 -22.63 -12.09 8.90
C ALA A 348 -22.90 -10.93 9.88
N GLY A 349 -22.37 -9.74 9.60
CA GLY A 349 -22.46 -8.60 10.49
C GLY A 349 -21.87 -7.32 9.90
N VAL A 350 -21.68 -6.31 10.76
CA VAL A 350 -20.85 -5.15 10.43
C VAL A 350 -19.49 -5.35 11.06
N TRP A 351 -18.47 -5.44 10.22
CA TRP A 351 -17.09 -5.64 10.62
C TRP A 351 -16.27 -4.39 10.36
N ARG A 352 -15.26 -4.19 11.20
CA ARG A 352 -14.32 -3.08 11.15
C ARG A 352 -12.90 -3.60 11.24
N ARG A 353 -11.98 -2.97 10.53
CA ARG A 353 -10.56 -3.02 10.83
C ARG A 353 -9.97 -1.63 10.92
N ASP A 354 -9.10 -1.45 11.91
CA ASP A 354 -8.40 -0.20 12.16
C ASP A 354 -7.01 -0.18 11.53
N PHE A 355 -6.63 0.98 11.03
CA PHE A 355 -5.30 1.27 10.48
C PHE A 355 -4.75 2.54 11.12
N GLN A 356 -3.53 2.95 10.80
CA GLN A 356 -2.91 4.19 11.30
C GLN A 356 -3.70 5.45 10.93
N TYR A 357 -4.10 5.57 9.68
CA TYR A 357 -4.70 6.77 9.11
C TYR A 357 -6.19 6.62 8.77
N GLY A 358 -6.80 5.47 9.03
CA GLY A 358 -8.22 5.26 8.80
C GLY A 358 -8.77 3.95 9.35
N ILE A 359 -9.96 3.60 8.86
CA ILE A 359 -10.65 2.34 9.13
C ILE A 359 -11.27 1.80 7.85
N ALA A 360 -11.41 0.48 7.76
CA ALA A 360 -12.25 -0.19 6.78
C ALA A 360 -13.48 -0.77 7.47
N LEU A 361 -14.66 -0.55 6.90
CA LEU A 361 -15.94 -1.08 7.36
C LEU A 361 -16.54 -1.97 6.27
N VAL A 362 -17.17 -3.06 6.67
CA VAL A 362 -17.95 -3.91 5.76
C VAL A 362 -19.25 -4.33 6.43
N ASN A 363 -20.38 -4.15 5.74
CA ASN A 363 -21.66 -4.70 6.14
C ASN A 363 -21.94 -5.91 5.27
N SER A 364 -21.76 -7.11 5.83
CA SER A 364 -22.02 -8.36 5.13
C SER A 364 -23.46 -8.86 5.31
N THR A 365 -24.35 -8.05 5.90
CA THR A 365 -25.75 -8.40 6.11
C THR A 365 -26.62 -7.99 4.91
N ALA A 366 -27.80 -8.59 4.80
CA ALA A 366 -28.80 -8.24 3.78
C ALA A 366 -29.55 -6.93 4.07
N ASP A 367 -29.33 -6.34 5.25
CA ASP A 367 -30.00 -5.12 5.68
C ASP A 367 -29.02 -3.94 5.75
N ARG A 368 -29.56 -2.73 5.55
CA ARG A 368 -28.83 -1.50 5.87
C ARG A 368 -28.59 -1.41 7.37
N ARG A 369 -27.40 -0.92 7.76
CA ARG A 369 -27.01 -0.78 9.16
C ARG A 369 -26.52 0.63 9.45
N THR A 370 -27.03 1.21 10.54
CA THR A 370 -26.48 2.43 11.13
C THR A 370 -25.22 2.08 11.92
N VAL A 371 -24.11 2.77 11.63
CA VAL A 371 -22.84 2.62 12.34
C VAL A 371 -22.52 3.92 13.05
N THR A 372 -22.29 3.85 14.36
CA THR A 372 -21.82 4.97 15.19
C THR A 372 -20.35 4.79 15.49
N LEU A 373 -19.57 5.83 15.23
CA LEU A 373 -18.11 5.86 15.40
C LEU A 373 -17.75 6.57 16.71
N GLU A 374 -16.61 6.21 17.27
CA GLU A 374 -16.04 6.77 18.50
C GLU A 374 -15.53 8.20 18.34
N SER A 375 -15.28 8.61 17.11
CA SER A 375 -14.78 9.94 16.76
C SER A 375 -15.24 10.32 15.35
N GLU A 376 -14.88 11.52 14.93
CA GLU A 376 -15.14 12.00 13.58
C GLU A 376 -14.18 11.32 12.59
N TYR A 377 -14.73 10.80 11.50
CA TYR A 377 -14.00 10.26 10.38
C TYR A 377 -14.39 10.99 9.09
N GLU A 378 -13.47 11.05 8.15
CA GLU A 378 -13.66 11.64 6.83
C GLU A 378 -13.97 10.55 5.81
N ARG A 379 -15.04 10.71 5.04
CA ARG A 379 -15.26 9.90 3.83
C ARG A 379 -14.15 10.19 2.82
N LEU A 380 -13.88 9.24 1.93
CA LEU A 380 -13.03 9.56 0.78
C LEU A 380 -13.66 10.68 -0.04
N ARG A 381 -12.83 11.41 -0.79
CA ARG A 381 -13.28 12.38 -1.78
C ARG A 381 -12.96 11.83 -3.17
N GLY A 382 -13.94 11.12 -3.73
CA GLY A 382 -13.81 10.41 -5.00
C GLY A 382 -14.56 11.10 -6.13
N THR A 383 -14.15 10.79 -7.36
CA THR A 383 -14.84 11.27 -8.57
C THR A 383 -15.83 10.25 -9.11
N GLN A 384 -15.68 8.97 -8.75
CA GLN A 384 -16.48 7.89 -9.31
C GLN A 384 -17.84 7.77 -8.63
N ASP A 385 -17.91 7.71 -7.29
CA ASP A 385 -19.16 7.71 -6.51
C ASP A 385 -19.17 8.87 -5.52
N PRO A 386 -19.37 10.11 -6.00
CA PRO A 386 -19.37 11.29 -5.15
C PRO A 386 -20.57 11.35 -4.19
N ALA A 387 -21.55 10.44 -4.31
CA ALA A 387 -22.65 10.34 -3.35
C ALA A 387 -22.22 9.62 -2.05
N VAL A 388 -21.23 8.73 -2.15
CA VAL A 388 -20.65 7.99 -1.01
C VAL A 388 -19.29 8.55 -0.60
N ASN A 389 -18.48 8.95 -1.57
CA ASN A 389 -17.14 9.51 -1.40
C ASN A 389 -17.18 11.04 -1.60
N ASP A 390 -17.96 11.74 -0.77
CA ASP A 390 -18.15 13.20 -0.85
C ASP A 390 -17.14 14.02 -0.02
N GLY A 391 -16.29 13.33 0.74
CA GLY A 391 -15.36 13.89 1.71
C GLY A 391 -16.04 14.57 2.90
N SER A 392 -17.28 14.19 3.26
CA SER A 392 -17.92 14.69 4.48
C SER A 392 -17.33 14.05 5.73
N LEU A 393 -17.45 14.77 6.84
CA LEU A 393 -17.08 14.30 8.18
C LEU A 393 -18.29 13.61 8.82
N VAL A 394 -18.08 12.42 9.37
CA VAL A 394 -19.14 11.58 9.92
C VAL A 394 -18.72 11.00 11.28
N THR A 395 -19.65 11.03 12.23
CA THR A 395 -19.61 10.23 13.48
C THR A 395 -20.68 9.15 13.48
N THR A 396 -21.62 9.23 12.55
CA THR A 396 -22.68 8.24 12.32
C THR A 396 -22.94 8.16 10.83
N LEU A 397 -23.11 6.95 10.31
CA LEU A 397 -23.39 6.72 8.90
C LEU A 397 -24.33 5.54 8.70
N GLU A 398 -25.00 5.55 7.55
CA GLU A 398 -25.75 4.41 7.04
C GLU A 398 -24.86 3.61 6.09
N LEU A 399 -24.64 2.33 6.38
CA LEU A 399 -23.91 1.40 5.53
C LEU A 399 -24.91 0.47 4.84
N GLY A 400 -24.92 0.47 3.51
CA GLY A 400 -25.80 -0.38 2.72
C GLY A 400 -25.57 -1.87 3.02
N PRO A 401 -26.54 -2.75 2.71
CA PRO A 401 -26.28 -4.19 2.75
C PRO A 401 -25.15 -4.55 1.79
N GLU A 402 -24.35 -5.59 2.03
CA GLU A 402 -23.26 -5.99 1.12
C GLU A 402 -22.49 -4.80 0.53
N ASP A 403 -22.01 -3.91 1.40
CA ASP A 403 -21.28 -2.69 1.05
C ASP A 403 -20.06 -2.55 1.97
N GLY A 404 -19.08 -1.79 1.51
CA GLY A 404 -17.90 -1.44 2.28
C GLY A 404 -17.67 0.08 2.28
N LEU A 405 -16.95 0.58 3.28
CA LEU A 405 -16.46 1.95 3.30
C LEU A 405 -15.06 2.00 3.88
N ILE A 406 -14.20 2.74 3.20
CA ILE A 406 -12.94 3.21 3.78
C ILE A 406 -13.20 4.63 4.31
N LEU A 407 -12.81 4.87 5.55
CA LEU A 407 -12.90 6.18 6.18
C LEU A 407 -11.54 6.59 6.73
N LEU A 408 -11.18 7.86 6.55
CA LEU A 408 -9.90 8.42 6.95
C LEU A 408 -10.04 9.15 8.28
N ARG A 409 -8.99 9.11 9.11
CA ARG A 409 -8.91 10.02 10.26
C ARG A 409 -8.72 11.45 9.76
N PRO A 410 -9.41 12.44 10.35
CA PRO A 410 -9.19 13.83 10.01
C PRO A 410 -7.73 14.22 10.22
N LEU A 411 -7.19 15.02 9.31
CA LEU A 411 -5.87 15.60 9.46
C LEU A 411 -5.88 16.62 10.62
N ASN A 412 -4.80 16.66 11.39
CA ASN A 412 -4.68 17.57 12.53
C ASN A 412 -3.29 18.21 12.68
N ARG A 413 -2.31 17.79 11.87
CA ARG A 413 -0.91 18.21 11.98
C ARG A 413 -0.26 18.34 10.59
N ILE A 414 0.74 19.22 10.52
CA ILE A 414 1.64 19.37 9.38
C ILE A 414 3.03 19.03 9.92
N VAL A 415 3.75 18.15 9.22
CA VAL A 415 5.11 17.71 9.55
C VAL A 415 5.97 17.98 8.31
N GLY A 416 7.27 18.24 8.51
CA GLY A 416 8.22 18.46 7.41
C GLY A 416 8.01 19.75 6.62
N SER A 417 7.23 20.70 7.15
CA SER A 417 7.01 22.00 6.51
C SER A 417 6.78 23.10 7.54
N VAL A 418 7.36 24.28 7.29
CA VAL A 418 7.15 25.44 8.15
C VAL A 418 5.77 26.04 7.92
N PHE A 419 5.00 26.22 8.99
CA PHE A 419 3.71 26.87 8.95
C PHE A 419 3.53 27.87 10.12
N PRO A 420 2.70 28.91 9.95
CA PRO A 420 2.31 29.77 11.07
C PRO A 420 1.43 28.99 12.04
N ASN A 421 1.79 28.95 13.32
CA ASN A 421 1.00 28.23 14.32
C ASN A 421 -0.43 28.77 14.42
N GLY A 422 -1.44 27.90 14.31
CA GLY A 422 -2.86 28.26 14.24
C GLY A 422 -3.35 28.55 12.82
N ALA A 423 -2.55 28.28 11.77
CA ALA A 423 -2.98 28.41 10.39
C ALA A 423 -4.09 27.41 10.02
N PHE A 424 -4.96 27.81 9.10
CA PHE A 424 -5.91 26.91 8.46
C PHE A 424 -5.30 26.32 7.18
N ALA A 425 -5.03 25.02 7.19
CA ALA A 425 -4.47 24.27 6.08
C ALA A 425 -5.57 23.81 5.11
N ARG A 426 -5.27 23.80 3.82
CA ARG A 426 -6.11 23.22 2.76
C ARG A 426 -5.23 22.32 1.90
N ILE A 427 -5.76 21.16 1.52
CA ILE A 427 -5.00 20.12 0.83
C ILE A 427 -5.56 19.95 -0.57
N PHE A 428 -4.70 20.12 -1.56
CA PHE A 428 -5.05 20.05 -2.98
C PHE A 428 -4.14 19.05 -3.71
N ASP A 429 -4.64 18.52 -4.82
CA ASP A 429 -3.84 17.82 -5.82
C ASP A 429 -3.09 18.82 -6.73
N GLU A 430 -2.29 18.30 -7.65
CA GLU A 430 -1.49 19.07 -8.61
C GLU A 430 -2.34 19.92 -9.58
N ARG A 431 -3.65 19.66 -9.66
CA ARG A 431 -4.62 20.36 -10.51
C ARG A 431 -5.45 21.38 -9.73
N GLY A 432 -5.18 21.54 -8.42
CA GLY A 432 -5.93 22.42 -7.53
C GLY A 432 -7.27 21.85 -7.06
N GLY A 433 -7.55 20.57 -7.31
CA GLY A 433 -8.68 19.85 -6.76
C GLY A 433 -8.46 19.58 -5.27
N ARG A 434 -9.46 19.84 -4.43
CA ARG A 434 -9.35 19.51 -3.00
C ARG A 434 -9.33 18.00 -2.85
N VAL A 435 -8.37 17.45 -2.10
CA VAL A 435 -8.24 15.99 -1.87
C VAL A 435 -8.65 15.57 -0.46
N ARG A 436 -8.46 16.45 0.54
CA ARG A 436 -8.83 16.24 1.95
C ARG A 436 -9.49 17.49 2.52
N ASN A 437 -10.22 17.33 3.62
CA ASN A 437 -10.74 18.47 4.36
C ASN A 437 -9.62 19.31 4.98
N GLY A 438 -9.85 20.62 5.02
CA GLY A 438 -8.93 21.54 5.67
C GLY A 438 -9.04 21.46 7.19
N PHE A 439 -7.95 21.77 7.87
CA PHE A 439 -7.85 21.71 9.33
C PHE A 439 -7.04 22.87 9.88
N PHE A 440 -7.21 23.18 11.17
CA PHE A 440 -6.33 24.12 11.87
C PHE A 440 -5.10 23.37 12.39
N ALA A 441 -3.92 23.73 11.90
CA ALA A 441 -2.66 23.23 12.42
C ALA A 441 -2.26 24.07 13.63
N TYR A 442 -2.28 23.48 14.83
CA TYR A 442 -2.06 24.21 16.07
C TYR A 442 -1.26 23.41 17.10
N GLU A 443 -0.11 23.96 17.47
CA GLU A 443 0.73 23.45 18.56
C GLU A 443 0.52 24.29 19.81
N ARG A 444 -0.17 23.69 20.79
CA ARG A 444 -0.66 24.36 22.01
C ARG A 444 0.44 25.01 22.84
N GLN A 445 1.66 24.49 22.77
CA GLN A 445 2.77 24.95 23.59
C GLN A 445 3.45 26.21 23.03
N HIS A 446 3.08 26.64 21.82
CA HIS A 446 3.74 27.75 21.13
C HIS A 446 2.77 28.91 20.86
N PRO A 447 3.27 30.15 20.75
CA PRO A 447 2.43 31.31 20.43
C PRO A 447 1.73 31.15 19.07
N GLY A 448 0.51 31.70 18.96
CA GLY A 448 -0.16 31.81 17.67
C GLY A 448 0.62 32.69 16.70
N ALA A 449 0.52 32.37 15.41
CA ALA A 449 1.26 32.98 14.30
C ALA A 449 2.79 32.83 14.32
N ALA A 450 3.37 32.18 15.34
CA ALA A 450 4.79 31.84 15.32
C ALA A 450 5.07 30.85 14.16
N PRO A 451 6.03 31.12 13.26
CA PRO A 451 6.45 30.13 12.28
C PRO A 451 7.10 28.94 12.98
N LEU A 452 6.65 27.74 12.69
CA LEU A 452 7.20 26.51 13.25
C LEU A 452 7.16 25.34 12.26
N ILE A 453 7.98 24.33 12.52
CA ILE A 453 7.99 23.03 11.84
C ILE A 453 8.12 21.94 12.90
N LEU A 454 7.46 20.80 12.63
CA LEU A 454 7.66 19.55 13.35
C LEU A 454 8.48 18.65 12.42
N GLU A 455 9.62 18.17 12.89
CA GLU A 455 10.57 17.38 12.11
C GLU A 455 11.39 16.49 13.02
N ASP A 456 11.71 15.27 12.59
CA ASP A 456 12.66 14.41 13.30
C ASP A 456 14.08 14.90 12.99
N LEU A 457 14.62 15.75 13.86
CA LEU A 457 15.91 16.39 13.62
C LEU A 457 17.07 15.44 13.87
N ASP A 458 16.89 14.46 14.76
CA ASP A 458 17.95 13.57 15.20
C ASP A 458 17.86 12.10 14.80
N ASP A 459 16.87 11.75 13.97
CA ASP A 459 16.60 10.42 13.38
C ASP A 459 16.30 9.36 14.46
N ASP A 460 15.55 9.76 15.49
CA ASP A 460 15.17 8.89 16.61
C ASP A 460 13.71 8.37 16.53
N GLY A 461 12.97 8.79 15.49
CA GLY A 461 11.58 8.48 15.23
C GLY A 461 10.59 9.42 15.94
N ARG A 462 11.06 10.47 16.60
CA ARG A 462 10.24 11.46 17.31
C ARG A 462 10.45 12.83 16.70
N LEU A 463 9.41 13.66 16.77
CA LEU A 463 9.41 14.97 16.13
C LEU A 463 9.83 16.05 17.12
N GLU A 464 10.94 16.73 16.84
CA GLU A 464 11.27 18.01 17.46
C GLU A 464 10.42 19.13 16.87
N THR A 465 10.28 20.21 17.62
CA THR A 465 9.66 21.44 17.11
C THR A 465 10.69 22.56 17.02
N VAL A 466 10.87 23.12 15.82
CA VAL A 466 11.67 24.33 15.61
C VAL A 466 10.73 25.52 15.45
N VAL A 467 10.92 26.56 16.26
CA VAL A 467 10.04 27.73 16.31
C VAL A 467 10.84 29.02 16.15
N ALA A 468 10.38 29.92 15.28
CA ALA A 468 10.90 31.27 15.16
C ALA A 468 10.08 32.27 15.97
N GLY A 469 10.75 33.15 16.71
CA GLY A 469 10.08 34.21 17.47
C GLY A 469 11.03 35.23 18.08
N ASN A 470 10.64 36.51 18.03
CA ASN A 470 11.39 37.63 18.64
C ASN A 470 12.88 37.68 18.22
N GLY A 471 13.16 37.39 16.93
CA GLY A 471 14.52 37.35 16.38
C GLY A 471 15.37 36.16 16.85
N ARG A 472 14.75 35.10 17.36
CA ARG A 472 15.40 33.87 17.82
C ARG A 472 14.78 32.64 17.17
N ILE A 473 15.56 31.56 17.17
CA ILE A 473 15.09 30.20 16.89
C ILE A 473 15.18 29.40 18.19
N SER A 474 14.11 28.68 18.52
CA SER A 474 14.05 27.73 19.62
C SER A 474 13.77 26.33 19.08
N ILE A 475 14.46 25.34 19.64
CA ILE A 475 14.28 23.91 19.34
C ILE A 475 13.76 23.24 20.61
N TYR A 476 12.68 22.48 20.47
CA TYR A 476 12.04 21.74 21.54
C TYR A 476 12.06 20.25 21.21
N GLU A 477 12.30 19.42 22.23
CA GLU A 477 12.15 17.95 22.12
C GLU A 477 10.67 17.56 21.95
N ASP A 478 10.41 16.32 21.55
CA ASP A 478 9.07 15.71 21.40
C ASP A 478 8.12 15.94 22.58
N ASN A 479 8.68 15.96 23.80
CA ASN A 479 7.96 16.14 25.05
C ASN A 479 7.67 17.62 25.40
N GLY A 480 8.09 18.56 24.55
CA GLY A 480 7.90 20.00 24.73
C GLY A 480 8.97 20.70 25.56
N SER A 481 9.99 19.99 26.04
CA SER A 481 11.10 20.61 26.76
C SER A 481 12.01 21.38 25.79
N LEU A 482 12.52 22.53 26.23
CA LEU A 482 13.40 23.36 25.42
C LEU A 482 14.79 22.72 25.34
N LYS A 483 15.23 22.33 24.13
CA LYS A 483 16.57 21.82 23.82
C LYS A 483 17.57 22.96 23.66
N ARG A 484 17.23 23.96 22.84
CA ARG A 484 18.14 25.06 22.46
C ARG A 484 17.37 26.33 22.12
N THR A 485 17.94 27.49 22.45
CA THR A 485 17.55 28.75 21.81
C THR A 485 18.80 29.51 21.35
N PHE A 486 18.78 30.06 20.14
CA PHE A 486 19.86 30.88 19.60
C PHE A 486 19.32 32.09 18.83
N ALA A 487 20.18 33.10 18.63
CA ALA A 487 19.86 34.32 17.91
C ALA A 487 20.63 34.35 16.58
N PRO A 488 20.03 33.89 15.46
CA PRO A 488 20.74 33.72 14.19
C PRO A 488 21.44 34.99 13.70
N TYR A 489 20.87 36.17 14.00
CA TYR A 489 21.37 37.48 13.54
C TYR A 489 21.83 38.38 14.70
N GLY A 490 22.14 37.78 15.85
CA GLY A 490 22.65 38.47 17.03
C GLY A 490 21.55 38.89 18.01
N GLU A 491 21.96 39.09 19.27
CA GLU A 491 21.08 39.28 20.43
C GLU A 491 20.19 40.53 20.36
N ALA A 492 20.47 41.48 19.48
CA ALA A 492 19.68 42.70 19.28
C ALA A 492 18.66 42.59 18.13
N TYR A 493 18.72 41.54 17.31
CA TYR A 493 17.79 41.34 16.21
C TYR A 493 16.40 40.99 16.76
N ARG A 494 15.36 41.68 16.29
CA ARG A 494 13.96 41.53 16.76
C ARG A 494 12.96 41.36 15.62
N LEU A 495 13.42 41.47 14.37
CA LEU A 495 12.57 41.29 13.20
C LEU A 495 12.25 39.80 13.00
N GLU A 496 11.35 39.53 12.06
CA GLU A 496 10.97 38.18 11.67
C GLU A 496 12.17 37.37 11.16
N ILE A 497 12.12 36.06 11.37
CA ILE A 497 13.05 35.09 10.83
C ILE A 497 12.23 34.12 9.99
N ASN A 498 12.52 34.09 8.70
CA ASN A 498 12.10 33.01 7.82
C ASN A 498 13.07 31.86 7.98
N PHE A 499 12.60 30.62 7.97
CA PHE A 499 13.50 29.48 8.07
C PHE A 499 12.95 28.26 7.33
N ALA A 500 13.83 27.31 7.05
CA ALA A 500 13.53 26.00 6.51
C ALA A 500 14.47 24.97 7.17
N VAL A 501 14.04 23.71 7.18
CA VAL A 501 14.82 22.59 7.72
C VAL A 501 14.89 21.52 6.63
N GLY A 502 16.06 20.88 6.48
CA GLY A 502 16.26 19.89 5.43
C GLY A 502 17.72 19.45 5.28
N ASP A 503 17.95 18.37 4.55
CA ASP A 503 19.26 17.75 4.35
C ASP A 503 20.02 18.43 3.19
N LEU A 504 20.93 19.34 3.53
CA LEU A 504 21.76 20.04 2.53
C LEU A 504 23.00 19.23 2.13
N GLU A 505 23.35 18.20 2.90
CA GLU A 505 24.60 17.44 2.73
C GLU A 505 24.39 16.08 2.05
N GLY A 506 23.16 15.56 2.08
CA GLY A 506 22.74 14.24 1.62
C GLY A 506 23.26 13.12 2.50
N ASP A 507 23.38 13.36 3.80
CA ASP A 507 23.92 12.41 4.77
C ASP A 507 22.89 11.94 5.82
N GLY A 508 21.64 12.40 5.70
CA GLY A 508 20.56 12.11 6.63
C GLY A 508 20.51 13.05 7.84
N SER A 509 21.48 13.97 8.01
CA SER A 509 21.40 15.02 9.02
C SER A 509 20.67 16.25 8.48
N LEU A 510 19.81 16.84 9.31
CA LEU A 510 19.05 18.02 8.92
C LEU A 510 19.75 19.32 9.35
N GLU A 511 19.78 20.29 8.45
CA GLU A 511 20.23 21.65 8.70
C GLU A 511 19.06 22.63 8.86
N ILE A 512 19.27 23.65 9.69
CA ILE A 512 18.35 24.78 9.84
C ILE A 512 18.90 25.96 9.04
N VAL A 513 18.21 26.33 7.96
CA VAL A 513 18.52 27.52 7.17
C VAL A 513 17.61 28.66 7.60
N THR A 514 18.21 29.80 7.91
CA THR A 514 17.46 31.00 8.31
C THR A 514 17.68 32.13 7.32
N GLY A 515 16.66 32.96 7.14
CA GLY A 515 16.65 34.20 6.38
C GLY A 515 16.10 35.35 7.23
N THR A 516 16.69 36.53 7.12
CA THR A 516 16.15 37.73 7.79
C THR A 516 14.86 38.20 7.12
N GLY A 517 13.85 38.57 7.90
CA GLY A 517 12.61 39.16 7.41
C GLY A 517 12.69 40.66 7.02
N PRO A 518 11.54 41.28 6.67
CA PRO A 518 11.47 42.67 6.21
C PRO A 518 12.05 43.69 7.20
N GLY A 519 12.76 44.69 6.67
CA GLY A 519 13.47 45.71 7.44
C GLY A 519 14.97 45.44 7.62
N ALA A 520 15.42 44.21 7.36
CA ALA A 520 16.83 43.80 7.37
C ALA A 520 17.36 43.51 5.96
N GLY A 521 18.69 43.46 5.83
CA GLY A 521 19.34 43.04 4.58
C GLY A 521 19.16 41.54 4.34
N PRO A 522 19.13 41.06 3.09
CA PRO A 522 18.73 39.70 2.66
C PRO A 522 19.77 38.62 3.04
N HIS A 523 20.04 38.47 4.34
CA HIS A 523 21.09 37.63 4.89
C HIS A 523 20.52 36.24 5.16
N VAL A 524 21.25 35.22 4.70
CA VAL A 524 20.97 33.80 4.94
C VAL A 524 22.08 33.20 5.80
N ARG A 525 21.73 32.35 6.78
CA ARG A 525 22.66 31.60 7.62
C ARG A 525 22.24 30.14 7.76
N VAL A 526 23.21 29.25 7.93
CA VAL A 526 22.99 27.81 8.06
C VAL A 526 23.52 27.32 9.41
N PHE A 527 22.70 26.53 10.09
CA PHE A 527 22.98 25.89 11.37
C PHE A 527 22.78 24.38 11.22
N ASN A 528 23.49 23.59 12.01
CA ASN A 528 23.17 22.17 12.13
C ASN A 528 21.89 21.96 12.97
N ARG A 529 21.42 20.71 13.09
CA ARG A 529 20.27 20.33 13.93
C ARG A 529 20.33 20.81 15.39
N ASP A 530 21.52 20.97 15.96
CA ASP A 530 21.68 21.44 17.35
C ASP A 530 21.62 22.96 17.49
N GLY A 531 21.49 23.72 16.39
CA GLY A 531 21.55 25.18 16.38
C GLY A 531 22.98 25.74 16.49
N VAL A 532 24.00 24.95 16.14
CA VAL A 532 25.39 25.41 15.98
C VAL A 532 25.56 26.00 14.59
N LEU A 533 26.12 27.21 14.52
CA LEU A 533 26.37 27.91 13.25
C LEU A 533 27.43 27.15 12.45
N ILE A 534 27.07 26.67 11.25
CA ILE A 534 27.98 25.96 10.34
C ILE A 534 28.37 26.82 9.12
N ASN A 535 27.50 27.75 8.70
CA ASN A 535 27.85 28.78 7.73
C ASN A 535 27.54 30.19 8.29
N PRO A 536 28.55 31.08 8.43
CA PRO A 536 28.37 32.43 8.98
C PRO A 536 27.46 33.34 8.15
N GLY A 537 27.15 32.94 6.94
CA GLY A 537 26.09 33.49 6.11
C GLY A 537 26.55 34.29 4.91
N PHE A 538 25.61 34.53 4.01
CA PHE A 538 25.80 35.28 2.77
C PHE A 538 24.57 36.16 2.49
N PHE A 539 24.72 37.18 1.66
CA PHE A 539 23.59 37.97 1.19
C PHE A 539 23.08 37.40 -0.14
N ALA A 540 21.84 36.92 -0.18
CA ALA A 540 21.24 36.35 -1.39
C ALA A 540 20.96 37.41 -2.48
N TYR A 541 20.79 38.66 -2.06
CA TYR A 541 20.55 39.84 -2.90
C TYR A 541 21.47 41.00 -2.48
N ASP A 542 21.30 42.18 -3.08
CA ASP A 542 22.12 43.35 -2.74
C ASP A 542 22.10 43.60 -1.21
N PRO A 543 23.26 43.70 -0.53
CA PRO A 543 23.31 43.93 0.92
C PRO A 543 22.63 45.21 1.40
N ARG A 544 22.31 46.16 0.51
CA ARG A 544 21.55 47.39 0.78
C ARG A 544 20.04 47.21 0.61
N PHE A 545 19.59 46.13 -0.03
CA PHE A 545 18.18 45.77 -0.06
C PHE A 545 17.67 45.54 1.37
N ARG A 546 16.43 45.92 1.68
CA ARG A 546 15.86 45.85 3.03
C ARG A 546 14.56 45.06 3.11
N GLY A 547 14.22 44.33 2.04
CA GLY A 547 13.05 43.47 2.03
C GLY A 547 13.22 42.15 2.76
N GLY A 548 14.43 41.84 3.24
CA GLY A 548 14.74 40.51 3.75
C GLY A 548 14.86 39.46 2.65
N VAL A 549 14.78 38.19 3.06
CA VAL A 549 14.86 37.02 2.18
C VAL A 549 13.95 35.92 2.71
N GLU A 550 13.17 35.32 1.81
CA GLU A 550 12.42 34.08 2.03
C GLU A 550 13.33 32.90 1.67
N VAL A 551 13.29 31.81 2.44
CA VAL A 551 14.12 30.62 2.21
C VAL A 551 13.24 29.37 2.15
N ALA A 552 13.55 28.48 1.21
CA ALA A 552 13.05 27.12 1.12
C ALA A 552 14.20 26.18 0.73
N LEU A 553 14.00 24.87 0.93
CA LEU A 553 14.95 23.82 0.57
C LEU A 553 14.27 22.84 -0.39
N GLY A 554 15.01 22.30 -1.35
CA GLY A 554 14.52 21.23 -2.22
C GLY A 554 15.64 20.55 -3.03
N ASP A 555 15.48 19.26 -3.32
CA ASP A 555 16.35 18.46 -4.19
C ASP A 555 15.98 18.65 -5.66
N LEU A 556 16.34 19.83 -6.18
CA LEU A 556 16.02 20.26 -7.55
C LEU A 556 16.75 19.46 -8.64
N TYR A 557 17.58 18.48 -8.26
CA TYR A 557 18.47 17.76 -9.17
C TYR A 557 18.45 16.23 -8.96
N GLY A 558 17.58 15.70 -8.08
CA GLY A 558 17.45 14.27 -7.81
C GLY A 558 18.72 13.63 -7.25
N THR A 559 19.48 14.39 -6.45
CA THR A 559 20.79 13.98 -5.93
C THR A 559 20.75 13.45 -4.50
N GLY A 560 19.60 13.55 -3.83
CA GLY A 560 19.45 13.40 -2.40
C GLY A 560 20.01 14.58 -1.60
N ARG A 561 20.43 15.67 -2.26
CA ARG A 561 20.97 16.88 -1.59
C ARG A 561 20.10 18.09 -1.91
N GLN A 562 19.57 18.72 -0.88
CA GLN A 562 18.75 19.91 -1.07
C GLN A 562 19.60 21.16 -1.32
N ALA A 563 19.05 22.06 -2.14
CA ALA A 563 19.61 23.39 -2.40
C ALA A 563 18.82 24.48 -1.66
N ILE A 564 19.49 25.59 -1.34
CA ILE A 564 18.85 26.76 -0.73
C ILE A 564 18.19 27.61 -1.83
N ILE A 565 16.87 27.69 -1.81
CA ILE A 565 16.06 28.52 -2.67
C ILE A 565 15.77 29.83 -1.94
N ALA A 566 16.20 30.96 -2.51
CA ALA A 566 16.05 32.28 -1.91
C ALA A 566 15.08 33.14 -2.71
N GLY A 567 13.98 33.57 -2.11
CA GLY A 567 13.05 34.55 -2.66
C GLY A 567 13.34 35.96 -2.15
N ALA A 568 13.36 36.97 -3.03
CA ALA A 568 13.47 38.36 -2.60
C ALA A 568 12.20 38.79 -1.84
N GLY A 569 12.35 39.36 -0.65
CA GLY A 569 11.21 39.82 0.15
C GLY A 569 10.59 41.15 -0.34
N TYR A 570 9.77 41.78 0.52
CA TYR A 570 8.99 42.96 0.17
C TYR A 570 9.84 44.14 -0.35
N GLY A 571 9.39 44.80 -1.42
CA GLY A 571 10.11 45.88 -2.09
C GLY A 571 11.11 45.40 -3.15
N GLY A 572 11.40 44.10 -3.20
CA GLY A 572 12.14 43.44 -4.28
C GLY A 572 11.21 42.95 -5.38
N GLY A 573 11.77 42.64 -6.56
CA GLY A 573 11.02 41.91 -7.59
C GLY A 573 10.75 40.46 -7.16
N PRO A 574 9.84 39.72 -7.84
CA PRO A 574 9.56 38.30 -7.56
C PRO A 574 10.71 37.39 -8.04
N HIS A 575 11.93 37.73 -7.69
CA HIS A 575 13.16 37.05 -8.10
C HIS A 575 13.43 35.88 -7.16
N VAL A 576 13.71 34.72 -7.74
CA VAL A 576 14.13 33.50 -7.05
C VAL A 576 15.57 33.18 -7.46
N ARG A 577 16.44 32.82 -6.51
CA ARG A 577 17.83 32.40 -6.73
C ARG A 577 18.12 31.10 -5.99
N ILE A 578 19.09 30.32 -6.48
CA ILE A 578 19.43 29.02 -5.91
C ILE A 578 20.90 29.01 -5.49
N PHE A 579 21.17 28.54 -4.27
CA PHE A 579 22.50 28.47 -3.65
C PHE A 579 22.75 27.09 -3.07
N ASP A 580 24.02 26.71 -2.92
CA ASP A 580 24.40 25.58 -2.08
C ASP A 580 24.56 25.99 -0.61
N LYS A 581 24.82 25.02 0.27
CA LYS A 581 25.04 25.23 1.71
C LYS A 581 26.14 26.23 2.07
N THR A 582 27.10 26.48 1.16
CA THR A 582 28.19 27.44 1.36
C THR A 582 27.81 28.86 0.98
N GLY A 583 26.67 29.04 0.30
CA GLY A 583 26.25 30.32 -0.28
C GLY A 583 26.80 30.56 -1.67
N ARG A 584 27.39 29.54 -2.32
CA ARG A 584 27.76 29.62 -3.73
C ARG A 584 26.50 29.56 -4.57
N LEU A 585 26.36 30.53 -5.47
CA LEU A 585 25.24 30.61 -6.41
C LEU A 585 25.29 29.43 -7.38
N LEU A 586 24.26 28.58 -7.34
CA LEU A 586 24.08 27.46 -8.26
C LEU A 586 23.32 27.89 -9.51
N HIS A 587 22.29 28.73 -9.33
CA HIS A 587 21.50 29.26 -10.44
C HIS A 587 21.27 30.77 -10.25
N PRO A 588 21.53 31.61 -11.28
CA PRO A 588 21.47 33.07 -11.17
C PRO A 588 20.07 33.64 -10.92
N GLY A 589 19.05 32.82 -11.16
CA GLY A 589 17.67 33.07 -10.79
C GLY A 589 16.73 33.38 -11.96
N PHE A 590 15.44 33.52 -11.65
CA PHE A 590 14.38 33.92 -12.58
C PHE A 590 13.30 34.74 -11.85
N PHE A 591 12.49 35.50 -12.59
CA PHE A 591 11.32 36.19 -12.03
C PHE A 591 10.09 35.27 -12.14
N ALA A 592 9.48 34.91 -11.01
CA ALA A 592 8.34 34.00 -10.95
C ALA A 592 7.00 34.65 -11.37
N PHE A 593 6.92 35.99 -11.29
CA PHE A 593 5.79 36.79 -11.73
C PHE A 593 6.28 37.99 -12.54
N ASP A 594 5.40 38.96 -12.82
CA ASP A 594 5.77 40.20 -13.51
C ASP A 594 7.04 40.83 -12.91
N PRO A 595 8.12 41.03 -13.68
CA PRO A 595 9.37 41.62 -13.19
C PRO A 595 9.22 43.04 -12.63
N LEU A 596 8.09 43.72 -12.86
CA LEU A 596 7.72 45.02 -12.26
C LEU A 596 6.97 44.89 -10.93
N PHE A 597 6.47 43.70 -10.58
CA PHE A 597 5.89 43.45 -9.26
C PHE A 597 6.93 43.69 -8.16
N ARG A 598 6.54 44.32 -7.06
CA ARG A 598 7.45 44.66 -5.94
C ARG A 598 7.01 44.10 -4.58
N GLY A 599 6.07 43.16 -4.59
CA GLY A 599 5.67 42.45 -3.37
C GLY A 599 6.71 41.45 -2.87
N GLY A 600 7.70 41.10 -3.71
CA GLY A 600 8.62 40.00 -3.45
C GLY A 600 8.06 38.66 -3.91
N VAL A 601 8.62 37.56 -3.42
CA VAL A 601 8.16 36.20 -3.71
C VAL A 601 8.42 35.29 -2.50
N ARG A 602 7.39 34.55 -2.10
CA ARG A 602 7.54 33.41 -1.17
C ARG A 602 7.84 32.16 -1.98
N VAL A 603 8.69 31.30 -1.46
CA VAL A 603 9.13 30.07 -2.12
C VAL A 603 8.84 28.87 -1.22
N ALA A 604 8.48 27.77 -1.85
CA ALA A 604 8.43 26.43 -1.29
C ALA A 604 8.96 25.46 -2.36
N ALA A 605 9.32 24.25 -1.96
CA ALA A 605 9.71 23.21 -2.89
C ALA A 605 9.24 21.83 -2.41
N GLY A 606 9.13 20.91 -3.35
CA GLY A 606 8.74 19.52 -3.16
C GLY A 606 8.48 18.88 -4.51
N ASP A 607 8.52 17.55 -4.58
CA ASP A 607 8.14 16.79 -5.77
C ASP A 607 6.64 16.97 -6.04
N LEU A 608 6.31 17.78 -7.06
CA LEU A 608 4.93 18.16 -7.38
C LEU A 608 4.37 17.37 -8.57
N ASP A 609 5.23 16.75 -9.39
CA ASP A 609 4.83 15.96 -10.55
C ASP A 609 5.18 14.47 -10.49
N GLY A 610 5.85 14.04 -9.42
CA GLY A 610 6.17 12.65 -9.10
C GLY A 610 7.40 12.12 -9.84
N ASP A 611 8.26 12.99 -10.38
CA ASP A 611 9.45 12.58 -11.15
C ASP A 611 10.68 12.25 -10.29
N GLY A 612 10.58 12.44 -8.97
CA GLY A 612 11.65 12.20 -8.00
C GLY A 612 12.63 13.37 -7.85
N THR A 613 12.32 14.53 -8.43
CA THR A 613 13.00 15.81 -8.16
C THR A 613 12.02 16.83 -7.61
N ASP A 614 12.51 17.82 -6.85
CA ASP A 614 11.63 18.84 -6.29
C ASP A 614 11.39 20.01 -7.27
N GLU A 615 10.14 20.44 -7.42
CA GLU A 615 9.76 21.68 -8.12
C GLU A 615 9.81 22.88 -7.17
N ILE A 616 9.95 24.09 -7.73
CA ILE A 616 9.83 25.35 -6.99
C ILE A 616 8.41 25.91 -7.12
N ALA A 617 7.66 25.94 -6.01
CA ALA A 617 6.42 26.68 -5.91
C ALA A 617 6.69 28.14 -5.48
N ALA A 618 6.32 29.09 -6.32
CA ALA A 618 6.42 30.52 -6.04
C ALA A 618 5.03 31.10 -5.73
N LEU A 619 4.92 31.85 -4.63
CA LEU A 619 3.69 32.53 -4.25
C LEU A 619 3.90 34.04 -4.19
N SER A 620 2.98 34.81 -4.79
CA SER A 620 2.93 36.25 -4.60
C SER A 620 2.47 36.55 -3.17
N THR A 621 2.96 37.64 -2.58
CA THR A 621 2.67 38.01 -1.18
C THR A 621 1.22 38.46 -0.93
N ASP A 622 0.31 38.27 -1.89
CA ASP A 622 -1.09 38.64 -1.75
C ASP A 622 -1.82 37.66 -0.82
N VAL A 623 -1.74 37.94 0.47
CA VAL A 623 -2.63 37.39 1.47
C VAL A 623 -3.85 38.30 1.56
N PHE A 624 -5.04 37.76 1.27
CA PHE A 624 -6.33 38.38 1.56
C PHE A 624 -6.33 39.08 2.93
N ARG A 625 -6.46 40.41 2.97
CA ARG A 625 -6.77 41.15 4.20
C ARG A 625 -8.28 41.24 4.35
N PHE A 626 -8.85 40.64 5.40
CA PHE A 626 -10.12 41.11 5.94
C PHE A 626 -9.89 42.46 6.61
N SER A 627 -10.28 43.54 5.93
CA SER A 627 -10.55 44.81 6.60
C SER A 627 -11.93 44.70 7.25
N ALA A 628 -12.00 44.26 8.51
CA ALA A 628 -13.12 44.62 9.35
C ALA A 628 -12.96 46.11 9.71
N THR A 629 -13.57 47.00 8.93
CA THR A 629 -13.81 48.36 9.41
C THR A 629 -14.75 48.24 10.60
N ALA A 630 -14.20 48.33 11.81
CA ALA A 630 -14.98 48.67 12.98
C ALA A 630 -15.58 50.05 12.75
N GLY A 631 -16.88 50.10 12.42
CA GLY A 631 -17.67 51.30 12.63
C GLY A 631 -17.66 51.65 14.14
N PRO A 632 -17.89 52.92 14.51
CA PRO A 632 -17.65 53.42 15.86
C PRO A 632 -18.58 52.85 16.97
N TYR A 633 -19.31 51.77 16.73
CA TYR A 633 -20.15 51.13 17.74
C TYR A 633 -20.19 49.59 17.59
N GLY A 634 -19.67 48.90 18.61
CA GLY A 634 -20.26 47.65 19.11
C GLY A 634 -19.65 46.31 18.67
N THR A 635 -18.78 45.77 19.54
CA THR A 635 -18.64 44.35 19.95
C THR A 635 -19.05 43.22 18.99
N ALA A 636 -18.09 42.37 18.62
CA ALA A 636 -18.34 41.01 18.12
C ALA A 636 -18.32 39.99 19.29
N ARG A 637 -19.30 39.08 19.31
CA ARG A 637 -19.22 37.78 19.99
C ARG A 637 -18.61 36.76 19.05
#